data_AF-V8NR47-F1
#
_entry.id   AF-V8NR47-F1
#
_cell.length_a   1.000
_cell.length_b   1.000
_cell.length_c   1.000
_cell.angle_alpha   90.00
_cell.angle_beta   90.00
_cell.angle_gamma   90.00
#
_symmetry.space_group_name_H-M   'P 1'
#
loop_
_entity.id
_entity.type
_entity.pdbx_description
1 polymer ?
#
loop_
_entity_poly.entity_id
_entity_poly.type
_entity_poly.pdbx_seq_one_letter_code
_entity_poly.pdbx_strand_id
1 'polypeptide(L)'
;MIANLIPLHSEQLLQGLNLLRQHHELCDVILRVGDVKIHAHKVVLASISPYFKAMFSGNLSEKENSEVEFQCIAEAALQAIVEYAYTGTVFISQDTVESLLPAANLLQIKLVLKECCTFLESQLDPGNCIGISRFAETYGCHDLYSAANKYICHNFEDVCQTEEFFELTHSELDEIVSNDCLNVVTEEMVFYALESWIKYDVQERQKFLAQLLHCVRLPLLSVKFLTRLYEANHLIRDDHTCKHLLNEALKYHFMPEHRLSYQTVLTTRPRCPPKVLCAVGGKAGLFACLESVEMYFPKNDSWIGLAPLSVPRYEFGICALDQKIYVIGGIATHMCQGINYRKHESSVECWDPDTNTWTLIESMNESRSTLGVTVLSREIYALGGYDGQSYLQSVENVERYDPNKDSWEAVAPMAGRRINFGVGVILGFIFVVGGHNGVSHLSSIERYDPHQNQWTVCHPMKEPRTGVGAAIIDTYLYVVGGHSGSSYLNTVQKYDPISDNWLDTAARSAWIALASMLLLLLLIVPGPSLAGRNRVKVLTDGAWQELLQGEWMVEFYAPWCPACQNLQPEWESFAEWSEDLEVNIAKVDVTEQPGLSGRFVITALPTIYQMSSMSALFQLSMWIRQCHTYFTENLGIPNWGSYAIFAFVTLFSGLLLGLIMVFLADCVCPSKKQRPYQHPHQRKLLESAQHLEKKGEGLDGVNLDGGMDRGDPWYPVPPPNPVRQRVAKPASEAEQS
;
A
#
# COMPACT_ATOMS: atom_id res chain seq x y z
N MET A 1 30.75 -33.87 -13.68
CA MET A 1 31.09 -32.74 -12.79
C MET A 1 31.30 -31.53 -13.70
N ILE A 2 30.38 -30.56 -13.71
CA ILE A 2 30.50 -29.34 -14.53
C ILE A 2 30.92 -28.21 -13.58
N ALA A 3 32.14 -27.71 -13.74
CA ALA A 3 32.63 -26.57 -12.97
C ALA A 3 32.13 -25.27 -13.62
N ASN A 4 31.43 -24.43 -12.87
CA ASN A 4 30.96 -23.14 -13.37
C ASN A 4 32.08 -22.08 -13.25
N LEU A 5 32.83 -21.86 -14.34
CA LEU A 5 33.97 -20.95 -14.43
C LEU A 5 33.62 -19.61 -15.12
N ILE A 6 32.34 -19.36 -15.38
CA ILE A 6 31.86 -18.23 -16.18
C ILE A 6 32.42 -16.86 -15.75
N PRO A 7 32.38 -16.45 -14.45
CA PRO A 7 32.78 -15.09 -14.08
C PRO A 7 34.27 -14.82 -14.32
N LEU A 8 35.14 -15.77 -13.99
CA LEU A 8 36.59 -15.63 -14.16
C LEU A 8 36.97 -15.66 -15.66
N HIS A 9 36.30 -16.50 -16.45
CA HIS A 9 36.51 -16.59 -17.89
C HIS A 9 36.09 -15.29 -18.61
N SER A 10 34.93 -14.72 -18.26
CA SER A 10 34.47 -13.46 -18.86
C SER A 10 35.40 -12.29 -18.56
N GLU A 11 35.92 -12.22 -17.33
CA GLU A 11 36.85 -11.16 -16.94
C GLU A 11 38.19 -11.26 -17.69
N GLN A 12 38.76 -12.47 -17.76
CA GLN A 12 39.99 -12.70 -18.53
C GLN A 12 39.82 -12.42 -20.03
N LEU A 13 38.68 -12.77 -20.60
CA LEU A 13 38.37 -12.49 -22.01
C LEU A 13 38.31 -10.98 -22.28
N LEU A 14 37.57 -10.24 -21.47
CA LEU A 14 37.42 -8.79 -21.60
C LEU A 14 38.76 -8.05 -21.41
N GLN A 15 39.56 -8.46 -20.42
CA GLN A 15 40.90 -7.94 -20.21
C GLN A 15 41.81 -8.21 -21.41
N GLY A 16 41.78 -9.43 -21.98
CA GLY A 16 42.53 -9.77 -23.18
C GLY A 16 42.12 -8.93 -24.40
N LEU A 17 40.81 -8.73 -24.61
CA LEU A 17 40.29 -7.88 -25.68
C LEU A 17 40.67 -6.40 -25.51
N ASN A 18 40.71 -5.89 -24.27
CA ASN A 18 41.14 -4.51 -24.02
C ASN A 18 42.62 -4.32 -24.32
N LEU A 19 43.47 -5.30 -23.98
CA LEU A 19 44.90 -5.26 -24.26
C LEU A 19 45.19 -5.25 -25.78
N LEU A 20 44.47 -6.07 -26.56
CA LEU A 20 44.55 -6.04 -28.02
C LEU A 20 44.17 -4.66 -28.59
N ARG A 21 43.11 -4.04 -28.05
CA ARG A 21 42.69 -2.69 -28.46
C ARG A 21 43.76 -1.65 -28.16
N GLN A 22 44.38 -1.68 -26.98
CA GLN A 22 45.44 -0.75 -26.58
C GLN A 22 46.70 -0.87 -27.45
N HIS A 23 47.01 -2.08 -27.95
CA HIS A 23 48.09 -2.30 -28.91
C HIS A 23 47.67 -2.11 -30.38
N HIS A 24 46.41 -1.75 -30.64
CA HIS A 24 45.83 -1.62 -31.99
C HIS A 24 45.92 -2.91 -32.83
N GLU A 25 45.95 -4.06 -32.16
CA GLU A 25 45.96 -5.37 -32.82
C GLU A 25 44.53 -5.81 -33.13
N LEU A 26 44.32 -6.36 -34.32
CA LEU A 26 43.02 -6.91 -34.79
C LEU A 26 41.84 -5.91 -34.77
N CYS A 27 42.10 -4.61 -34.64
CA CYS A 27 41.08 -3.57 -34.73
C CYS A 27 40.60 -3.40 -36.18
N ASP A 28 39.29 -3.52 -36.39
CA ASP A 28 38.62 -3.51 -37.70
C ASP A 28 37.73 -2.27 -37.92
N VAL A 29 37.69 -1.34 -36.95
CA VAL A 29 37.02 -0.05 -37.06
C VAL A 29 37.77 1.06 -36.31
N ILE A 30 37.72 2.27 -36.87
CA ILE A 30 38.19 3.52 -36.27
C ILE A 30 36.99 4.45 -36.13
N LEU A 31 36.67 4.86 -34.91
CA LEU A 31 35.65 5.86 -34.63
C LEU A 31 36.33 7.24 -34.58
N ARG A 32 35.89 8.17 -35.42
CA ARG A 32 36.40 9.55 -35.45
C ARG A 32 35.38 10.49 -34.80
N VAL A 33 35.81 11.26 -33.80
CA VAL A 33 35.05 12.36 -33.19
C VAL A 33 35.95 13.58 -33.24
N GLY A 34 35.58 14.58 -34.03
CA GLY A 34 36.46 15.72 -34.29
C GLY A 34 37.81 15.24 -34.86
N ASP A 35 38.89 15.56 -34.14
CA ASP A 35 40.26 15.18 -34.48
C ASP A 35 40.73 13.87 -33.80
N VAL A 36 39.94 13.34 -32.85
CA VAL A 36 40.30 12.14 -32.08
C VAL A 36 39.91 10.88 -32.84
N LYS A 37 40.85 9.95 -32.96
CA LYS A 37 40.64 8.61 -33.56
C LYS A 37 40.68 7.53 -32.50
N ILE A 38 39.60 6.77 -32.36
CA ILE A 38 39.46 5.69 -31.39
C ILE A 38 39.42 4.35 -32.12
N HIS A 39 40.43 3.52 -31.91
CA HIS A 39 40.49 2.17 -32.46
C HIS A 39 39.65 1.20 -31.64
N ALA A 40 38.85 0.36 -32.30
CA ALA A 40 37.98 -0.61 -31.64
C ALA A 40 37.72 -1.84 -32.52
N HIS A 41 37.00 -2.81 -31.95
CA HIS A 41 36.58 -4.05 -32.61
C HIS A 41 35.07 -4.03 -32.87
N LYS A 42 34.62 -4.18 -34.12
CA LYS A 42 33.20 -4.18 -34.53
C LYS A 42 32.39 -5.19 -33.73
N VAL A 43 32.95 -6.38 -33.48
CA VAL A 43 32.27 -7.45 -32.73
C VAL A 43 31.98 -7.08 -31.27
N VAL A 44 32.87 -6.35 -30.62
CA VAL A 44 32.70 -5.92 -29.21
C VAL A 44 31.68 -4.79 -29.13
N LEU A 45 31.75 -3.83 -30.05
CA LEU A 45 30.79 -2.73 -30.09
C LEU A 45 29.38 -3.21 -30.48
N ALA A 46 29.27 -4.14 -31.43
CA ALA A 46 28.00 -4.74 -31.84
C ALA A 46 27.36 -5.64 -30.78
N SER A 47 28.15 -6.19 -29.85
CA SER A 47 27.62 -7.03 -28.76
C SER A 47 26.98 -6.19 -27.65
N ILE A 48 27.53 -5.00 -27.37
CA ILE A 48 27.05 -4.12 -26.29
C ILE A 48 25.91 -3.18 -26.72
N SER A 49 25.90 -2.76 -27.98
CA SER A 49 24.98 -1.74 -28.50
C SER A 49 24.18 -2.25 -29.71
N PRO A 50 22.85 -2.22 -29.64
CA PRO A 50 21.99 -2.47 -30.80
C PRO A 50 22.25 -1.50 -31.96
N TYR A 51 22.63 -0.25 -31.66
CA TYR A 51 22.96 0.76 -32.65
C TYR A 51 24.20 0.34 -33.47
N PHE A 52 25.30 -0.03 -32.80
CA PHE A 52 26.49 -0.53 -33.50
C PHE A 52 26.22 -1.85 -34.23
N LYS A 53 25.39 -2.73 -33.66
CA LYS A 53 24.98 -3.97 -34.33
C LYS A 53 24.27 -3.68 -35.65
N ALA A 54 23.32 -2.75 -35.66
CA ALA A 54 22.58 -2.35 -36.85
C ALA A 54 23.51 -1.66 -37.87
N MET A 55 24.41 -0.80 -37.40
CA MET A 55 25.40 -0.12 -38.24
C MET A 55 26.33 -1.09 -38.97
N PHE A 56 26.90 -2.08 -38.26
CA PHE A 56 27.88 -3.00 -38.85
C PHE A 56 27.25 -4.21 -39.57
N SER A 57 26.04 -4.62 -39.19
CA SER A 57 25.36 -5.77 -39.80
C SER A 57 24.37 -5.39 -40.91
N GLY A 58 23.91 -4.14 -40.94
CA GLY A 58 22.93 -3.64 -41.90
C GLY A 58 23.51 -3.39 -43.30
N ASN A 59 22.68 -2.85 -44.20
CA ASN A 59 23.08 -2.44 -45.55
C ASN A 59 23.54 -0.97 -45.60
N LEU A 60 24.13 -0.48 -44.51
CA LEU A 60 24.64 0.89 -44.40
C LEU A 60 26.06 0.98 -44.97
N SER A 61 26.43 2.13 -45.52
CA SER A 61 27.76 2.38 -46.11
C SER A 61 28.91 2.16 -45.13
N GLU A 62 28.64 2.33 -43.85
CA GLU A 62 29.52 2.21 -42.70
C GLU A 62 29.95 0.75 -42.46
N LYS A 63 29.28 -0.22 -43.08
CA LYS A 63 29.67 -1.62 -43.05
C LYS A 63 31.01 -1.84 -43.75
N GLU A 64 31.19 -1.22 -44.91
CA GLU A 64 32.39 -1.37 -45.75
C GLU A 64 33.51 -0.39 -45.34
N ASN A 65 33.15 0.69 -44.65
CA ASN A 65 34.13 1.67 -44.18
C ASN A 65 34.90 1.15 -42.96
N SER A 66 36.20 1.44 -42.95
CA SER A 66 37.09 1.22 -41.79
C SER A 66 37.08 2.40 -40.82
N GLU A 67 36.57 3.56 -41.23
CA GLU A 67 36.47 4.78 -40.42
C GLU A 67 35.01 5.28 -40.39
N VAL A 68 34.48 5.54 -39.19
CA VAL A 68 33.12 6.04 -38.96
C VAL A 68 33.19 7.35 -38.18
N GLU A 69 32.57 8.40 -38.69
CA GLU A 69 32.60 9.73 -38.09
C GLU A 69 31.34 10.03 -37.27
N PHE A 70 31.50 10.56 -36.06
CA PHE A 70 30.42 11.00 -35.17
C PHE A 70 30.52 12.50 -34.94
N GLN A 71 29.47 13.24 -35.35
CA GLN A 71 29.44 14.71 -35.24
C GLN A 71 28.68 15.20 -34.00
N CYS A 72 27.81 14.38 -33.40
CA CYS A 72 26.87 14.80 -32.35
C CYS A 72 27.20 14.22 -30.97
N ILE A 73 28.40 13.70 -30.76
CA ILE A 73 28.81 13.07 -29.49
C ILE A 73 30.08 13.73 -28.99
N ALA A 74 30.14 14.07 -27.71
CA ALA A 74 31.35 14.58 -27.08
C ALA A 74 32.47 13.51 -27.06
N GLU A 75 33.71 13.93 -27.32
CA GLU A 75 34.87 13.04 -27.39
C GLU A 75 35.03 12.19 -26.11
N ALA A 76 34.94 12.83 -24.95
CA ALA A 76 35.04 12.16 -23.65
C ALA A 76 33.93 11.12 -23.42
N ALA A 77 32.71 11.41 -23.85
CA ALA A 77 31.56 10.50 -23.69
C ALA A 77 31.70 9.26 -24.58
N LEU A 78 32.12 9.43 -25.84
CA LEU A 78 32.35 8.28 -26.72
C LEU A 78 33.51 7.42 -26.22
N GLN A 79 34.60 8.04 -25.77
CA GLN A 79 35.73 7.32 -25.21
C GLN A 79 35.34 6.52 -23.96
N ALA A 80 34.55 7.10 -23.05
CA ALA A 80 34.05 6.40 -21.86
C ALA A 80 33.14 5.22 -22.23
N ILE A 81 32.29 5.37 -23.25
CA ILE A 81 31.42 4.29 -23.75
C ILE A 81 32.23 3.17 -24.40
N VAL A 82 33.25 3.50 -25.17
CA VAL A 82 34.14 2.50 -25.76
C VAL A 82 34.91 1.78 -24.66
N GLU A 83 35.47 2.49 -23.69
CA GLU A 83 36.16 1.85 -22.55
C GLU A 83 35.20 0.91 -21.79
N TYR A 84 33.97 1.37 -21.52
CA TYR A 84 32.92 0.55 -20.90
C TYR A 84 32.64 -0.75 -21.67
N ALA A 85 32.68 -0.73 -23.01
CA ALA A 85 32.47 -1.94 -23.81
C ALA A 85 33.55 -3.02 -23.56
N TYR A 86 34.75 -2.62 -23.13
CA TYR A 86 35.86 -3.53 -22.85
C TYR A 86 36.05 -3.82 -21.36
N THR A 87 35.79 -2.86 -20.48
CA THR A 87 36.03 -3.00 -19.03
C THR A 87 34.77 -3.38 -18.24
N GLY A 88 33.58 -3.09 -18.78
CA GLY A 88 32.32 -3.17 -18.06
C GLY A 88 32.15 -2.09 -16.98
N THR A 89 33.07 -1.12 -16.89
CA THR A 89 33.07 -0.05 -15.89
C THR A 89 32.98 1.32 -16.56
N VAL A 90 32.20 2.21 -15.96
CA VAL A 90 32.06 3.60 -16.40
C VAL A 90 32.11 4.52 -15.18
N PHE A 91 32.86 5.60 -15.28
CA PHE A 91 32.93 6.62 -14.24
C PHE A 91 31.92 7.73 -14.57
N ILE A 92 31.02 8.00 -13.62
CA ILE A 92 29.97 9.01 -13.76
C ILE A 92 30.21 10.09 -12.70
N SER A 93 30.29 11.33 -13.15
CA SER A 93 30.46 12.55 -12.34
C SER A 93 29.49 13.63 -12.81
N GLN A 94 29.38 14.72 -12.05
CA GLN A 94 28.53 15.87 -12.40
C GLN A 94 28.90 16.47 -13.78
N ASP A 95 30.18 16.62 -14.08
CA ASP A 95 30.61 17.18 -15.37
C ASP A 95 30.46 16.20 -16.54
N THR A 96 30.51 14.89 -16.28
CA THR A 96 30.48 13.87 -17.34
C THR A 96 29.06 13.44 -17.69
N VAL A 97 28.12 13.45 -16.73
CA VAL A 97 26.76 12.93 -16.93
C VAL A 97 25.98 13.69 -18.00
N GLU A 98 26.19 15.01 -18.11
CA GLU A 98 25.54 15.85 -19.12
C GLU A 98 25.89 15.45 -20.54
N SER A 99 27.12 14.98 -20.77
CA SER A 99 27.59 14.51 -22.09
C SER A 99 27.41 13.00 -22.30
N LEU A 100 27.46 12.22 -21.21
CA LEU A 100 27.39 10.76 -21.24
C LEU A 100 25.96 10.25 -21.43
N LEU A 101 24.96 10.83 -20.77
CA LEU A 101 23.57 10.38 -20.89
C LEU A 101 23.03 10.51 -22.33
N PRO A 102 23.23 11.64 -23.05
CA PRO A 102 22.81 11.77 -24.44
C PRO A 102 23.50 10.75 -25.35
N ALA A 103 24.81 10.53 -25.14
CA ALA A 103 25.59 9.56 -25.89
C ALA A 103 25.10 8.12 -25.65
N ALA A 104 24.82 7.75 -24.41
CA ALA A 104 24.29 6.45 -24.05
C ALA A 104 22.89 6.21 -24.63
N ASN A 105 22.04 7.25 -24.68
CA ASN A 105 20.71 7.18 -25.30
C ASN A 105 20.81 6.97 -26.81
N LEU A 106 21.62 7.80 -27.50
CA LEU A 106 21.83 7.72 -28.94
C LEU A 106 22.41 6.36 -29.35
N LEU A 107 23.42 5.87 -28.63
CA LEU A 107 24.05 4.58 -28.87
C LEU A 107 23.27 3.39 -28.27
N GLN A 108 22.11 3.64 -27.66
CA GLN A 108 21.21 2.63 -27.09
C GLN A 108 21.85 1.70 -26.04
N ILE A 109 22.72 2.24 -25.19
CA ILE A 109 23.41 1.50 -24.12
C ILE A 109 22.61 1.62 -22.82
N LYS A 110 21.64 0.72 -22.66
CA LYS A 110 20.62 0.79 -21.59
C LYS A 110 21.19 0.77 -20.18
N LEU A 111 22.25 0.00 -19.93
CA LEU A 111 22.85 -0.12 -18.59
C LEU A 111 23.49 1.20 -18.15
N VAL A 112 24.32 1.81 -19.00
CA VAL A 112 24.93 3.11 -18.72
C VAL A 112 23.86 4.19 -18.56
N LEU A 113 22.85 4.21 -19.44
CA LEU A 113 21.73 5.15 -19.35
C LEU A 113 21.00 5.04 -18.00
N LYS A 114 20.74 3.82 -17.53
CA LYS A 114 20.09 3.57 -16.23
C LYS A 114 20.95 4.07 -15.05
N GLU A 115 22.25 3.81 -15.07
CA GLU A 115 23.16 4.27 -14.02
C GLU A 115 23.27 5.82 -14.03
N CYS A 116 23.31 6.46 -15.21
CA CYS A 116 23.24 7.92 -15.31
C CYS A 116 21.95 8.49 -14.72
N CYS A 117 20.79 7.88 -15.01
CA CYS A 117 19.51 8.29 -14.43
C CYS A 117 19.52 8.14 -12.90
N THR A 118 20.01 7.01 -12.39
CA THR A 118 20.11 6.73 -10.94
C THR A 118 21.05 7.74 -10.25
N PHE A 119 22.15 8.11 -10.91
CA PHE A 119 23.05 9.16 -10.42
C PHE A 119 22.34 10.51 -10.32
N LEU A 120 21.63 10.94 -11.38
CA LEU A 120 20.89 12.21 -11.38
C LEU A 120 19.77 12.23 -10.32
N GLU A 121 19.04 11.13 -10.14
CA GLU A 121 18.05 11.00 -9.06
C GLU A 121 18.66 11.21 -7.67
N SER A 122 19.89 10.72 -7.45
CA SER A 122 20.60 10.89 -6.17
C SER A 122 21.13 12.31 -5.92
N GLN A 123 21.18 13.15 -6.96
CA GLN A 123 21.71 14.51 -6.92
C GLN A 123 20.61 15.58 -7.02
N LEU A 124 19.33 15.19 -6.94
CA LEU A 124 18.20 16.14 -6.97
C LEU A 124 18.25 17.11 -5.78
N ASP A 125 18.24 18.39 -6.12
CA ASP A 125 18.28 19.54 -5.22
C ASP A 125 17.25 20.60 -5.67
N PRO A 126 16.72 21.47 -4.78
CA PRO A 126 15.75 22.48 -5.19
C PRO A 126 16.27 23.41 -6.30
N GLY A 127 17.58 23.62 -6.38
CA GLY A 127 18.21 24.47 -7.40
C GLY A 127 18.45 23.82 -8.76
N ASN A 128 18.34 22.50 -8.90
CA ASN A 128 18.64 21.78 -10.16
C ASN A 128 17.48 20.89 -10.66
N CYS A 129 16.44 20.71 -9.86
CA CYS A 129 15.38 19.74 -10.14
C CYS A 129 14.58 20.05 -11.40
N ILE A 130 14.41 21.35 -11.73
CA ILE A 130 13.73 21.78 -12.96
C ILE A 130 14.63 21.50 -14.16
N GLY A 131 15.92 21.85 -14.08
CA GLY A 131 16.92 21.55 -15.10
C GLY A 131 17.00 20.05 -15.40
N ILE A 132 17.08 19.22 -14.35
CA ILE A 132 17.09 17.75 -14.49
C ILE A 132 15.79 17.22 -15.09
N SER A 133 14.63 17.79 -14.74
CA SER A 133 13.34 17.40 -15.34
C SER A 133 13.31 17.69 -16.85
N ARG A 134 13.70 18.90 -17.26
CA ARG A 134 13.79 19.28 -18.69
C ARG A 134 14.81 18.43 -19.44
N PHE A 135 15.93 18.11 -18.80
CA PHE A 135 16.94 17.22 -19.35
C PHE A 135 16.39 15.80 -19.56
N ALA A 136 15.67 15.26 -18.59
CA ALA A 136 15.06 13.94 -18.67
C ALA A 136 13.97 13.87 -19.76
N GLU A 137 13.16 14.91 -19.90
CA GLU A 137 12.14 15.01 -20.95
C GLU A 137 12.77 15.01 -22.35
N THR A 138 13.83 15.81 -22.55
CA THR A 138 14.53 15.96 -23.83
C THR A 138 15.04 14.62 -24.36
N TYR A 139 15.51 13.72 -23.47
CA TYR A 139 16.04 12.41 -23.84
C TYR A 139 15.03 11.25 -23.68
N GLY A 140 13.79 11.53 -23.29
CA GLY A 140 12.74 10.51 -23.11
C GLY A 140 12.95 9.60 -21.89
N CYS A 141 13.68 10.07 -20.87
CA CYS A 141 13.91 9.34 -19.63
C CYS A 141 12.71 9.51 -18.68
N HIS A 142 11.64 8.75 -18.94
CA HIS A 142 10.37 8.88 -18.20
C HIS A 142 10.48 8.64 -16.68
N ASP A 143 11.31 7.69 -16.26
CA ASP A 143 11.47 7.36 -14.82
C ASP A 143 12.09 8.53 -14.05
N LEU A 144 13.21 9.07 -14.57
CA LEU A 144 13.90 10.24 -14.02
C LEU A 144 13.01 11.49 -14.07
N TYR A 145 12.29 11.71 -15.17
CA TYR A 145 11.34 12.82 -15.32
C TYR A 145 10.24 12.76 -14.24
N SER A 146 9.62 11.59 -14.04
CA SER A 146 8.62 11.41 -12.98
C SER A 146 9.21 11.60 -11.59
N ALA A 147 10.45 11.16 -11.35
CA ALA A 147 11.14 11.35 -10.08
C ALA A 147 11.43 12.83 -9.80
N ALA A 148 11.93 13.56 -10.80
CA ALA A 148 12.18 15.00 -10.73
C ALA A 148 10.89 15.79 -10.50
N ASN A 149 9.81 15.51 -11.24
CA ASN A 149 8.52 16.17 -11.04
C ASN A 149 7.90 15.88 -9.67
N LYS A 150 8.05 14.66 -9.14
CA LYS A 150 7.64 14.36 -7.75
C LYS A 150 8.44 15.16 -6.74
N TYR A 151 9.74 15.34 -6.96
CA TYR A 151 10.61 16.14 -6.11
C TYR A 151 10.21 17.62 -6.13
N ILE A 152 9.98 18.19 -7.33
CA ILE A 152 9.47 19.56 -7.52
C ILE A 152 8.16 19.75 -6.74
N CYS A 153 7.21 18.81 -6.88
CA CYS A 153 5.94 18.89 -6.16
C CYS A 153 6.11 18.81 -4.64
N HIS A 154 7.10 18.04 -4.15
CA HIS A 154 7.31 17.87 -2.70
C HIS A 154 7.97 19.08 -2.05
N ASN A 155 8.96 19.69 -2.71
CA ASN A 155 9.76 20.80 -2.19
C ASN A 155 9.42 22.13 -2.87
N PHE A 156 8.17 22.29 -3.33
CA PHE A 156 7.74 23.44 -4.11
C PHE A 156 8.04 24.79 -3.44
N GLU A 157 7.96 24.86 -2.11
CA GLU A 157 8.25 26.08 -1.34
C GLU A 157 9.70 26.59 -1.51
N ASP A 158 10.66 25.67 -1.56
CA ASP A 158 12.08 25.99 -1.78
C ASP A 158 12.34 26.26 -3.26
N VAL A 159 11.74 25.46 -4.15
CA VAL A 159 11.91 25.58 -5.61
C VAL A 159 11.41 26.93 -6.13
N CYS A 160 10.33 27.48 -5.59
CA CYS A 160 9.80 28.78 -6.03
C CYS A 160 10.76 29.97 -5.80
N GLN A 161 11.80 29.78 -5.00
CA GLN A 161 12.78 30.81 -4.66
C GLN A 161 14.04 30.73 -5.54
N THR A 162 14.19 29.70 -6.36
CA THR A 162 15.40 29.46 -7.14
C THR A 162 15.37 30.19 -8.49
N GLU A 163 16.55 30.43 -9.07
CA GLU A 163 16.69 31.09 -10.38
C GLU A 163 16.05 30.26 -11.51
N GLU A 164 16.20 28.92 -11.48
CA GLU A 164 15.58 28.03 -12.47
C GLU A 164 14.06 28.19 -12.56
N PHE A 165 13.39 28.49 -11.43
CA PHE A 165 11.95 28.73 -11.41
C PHE A 165 11.58 30.02 -12.15
N PHE A 166 12.37 31.08 -12.02
CA PHE A 166 12.12 32.35 -12.71
C PHE A 166 12.36 32.25 -14.22
N GLU A 167 13.21 31.33 -14.67
CA GLU A 167 13.51 31.05 -16.08
C GLU A 167 12.48 30.13 -16.77
N LEU A 168 11.51 29.59 -16.04
CA LEU A 168 10.45 28.75 -16.61
C LEU A 168 9.65 29.47 -17.70
N THR A 169 9.25 28.72 -18.71
CA THR A 169 8.28 29.19 -19.71
C THR A 169 6.86 29.14 -19.14
N HIS A 170 5.92 29.86 -19.77
CA HIS A 170 4.51 29.84 -19.38
C HIS A 170 3.93 28.42 -19.34
N SER A 171 4.25 27.58 -20.33
CA SER A 171 3.70 26.22 -20.43
C SER A 171 4.20 25.32 -19.31
N GLU A 172 5.48 25.40 -18.96
CA GLU A 172 6.07 24.58 -17.90
C GLU A 172 5.55 25.02 -16.52
N LEU A 173 5.41 26.33 -16.30
CA LEU A 173 4.84 26.85 -15.07
C LEU A 173 3.38 26.42 -14.90
N ASP A 174 2.58 26.49 -15.97
CA ASP A 174 1.20 26.04 -15.99
C ASP A 174 1.09 24.55 -15.65
N GLU A 175 1.98 23.71 -16.17
CA GLU A 175 2.03 22.27 -15.86
C GLU A 175 2.36 22.00 -14.38
N ILE A 176 3.38 22.68 -13.83
CA ILE A 176 3.78 22.52 -12.43
C ILE A 176 2.67 23.01 -11.51
N VAL A 177 2.13 24.20 -11.76
CA VAL A 177 1.14 24.86 -10.91
C VAL A 177 -0.25 24.23 -11.09
N SER A 178 -0.58 23.62 -12.21
CA SER A 178 -1.83 22.86 -12.36
C SER A 178 -1.81 21.52 -11.63
N ASN A 179 -0.66 21.06 -11.15
CA ASN A 179 -0.54 19.75 -10.52
C ASN A 179 -1.24 19.69 -9.16
N ASP A 180 -2.18 18.73 -9.01
CA ASP A 180 -2.94 18.53 -7.78
C ASP A 180 -2.08 18.00 -6.60
N CYS A 181 -0.91 17.44 -6.90
CA CYS A 181 0.01 16.82 -5.94
C CYS A 181 1.01 17.79 -5.31
N LEU A 182 0.95 19.10 -5.61
CA LEU A 182 1.81 20.09 -4.97
C LEU A 182 1.67 20.05 -3.45
N ASN A 183 2.79 19.92 -2.74
CA ASN A 183 2.88 19.90 -1.29
C ASN A 183 2.98 21.35 -0.77
N VAL A 184 1.85 22.05 -0.71
CA VAL A 184 1.75 23.41 -0.20
C VAL A 184 0.84 23.46 1.03
N VAL A 185 1.20 24.26 2.03
CA VAL A 185 0.41 24.42 3.26
C VAL A 185 -0.85 25.24 2.99
N THR A 186 -0.74 26.28 2.17
CA THR A 186 -1.85 27.17 1.79
C THR A 186 -1.79 27.48 0.30
N GLU A 187 -2.96 27.72 -0.31
CA GLU A 187 -3.04 28.17 -1.70
C GLU A 187 -2.44 29.59 -1.89
N GLU A 188 -2.29 30.35 -0.80
CA GLU A 188 -1.60 31.65 -0.79
C GLU A 188 -0.14 31.53 -1.28
N MET A 189 0.54 30.44 -0.94
CA MET A 189 1.92 30.19 -1.39
C MET A 189 2.02 30.02 -2.92
N VAL A 190 1.04 29.33 -3.51
CA VAL A 190 0.95 29.16 -4.97
C VAL A 190 0.73 30.51 -5.63
N PHE A 191 -0.12 31.35 -5.05
CA PHE A 191 -0.32 32.71 -5.53
C PHE A 191 0.96 33.56 -5.45
N TYR A 192 1.70 33.52 -4.33
CA TYR A 192 2.96 34.27 -4.19
C TYR A 192 4.04 33.80 -5.16
N ALA A 193 4.11 32.50 -5.45
CA ALA A 193 5.02 31.95 -6.45
C ALA A 193 4.71 32.51 -7.86
N LEU A 194 3.45 32.47 -8.27
CA LEU A 194 3.01 33.07 -9.54
C LEU A 194 3.27 34.57 -9.59
N GLU A 195 2.98 35.29 -8.50
CA GLU A 195 3.21 36.73 -8.43
C GLU A 195 4.71 37.07 -8.58
N SER A 196 5.58 36.29 -7.95
CA SER A 196 7.03 36.47 -8.04
C SER A 196 7.55 36.19 -9.45
N TRP A 197 7.04 35.15 -10.12
CA TRP A 197 7.39 34.85 -11.51
C TRP A 197 6.94 35.93 -12.49
N ILE A 198 5.76 36.54 -12.28
CA ILE A 198 5.27 37.65 -13.10
C ILE A 198 6.06 38.93 -12.84
N LYS A 199 6.41 39.22 -11.57
CA LYS A 199 7.21 40.40 -11.18
C LYS A 199 8.62 40.38 -11.77
N TYR A 200 9.16 39.21 -12.08
CA TYR A 200 10.48 39.07 -12.71
C TYR A 200 10.52 39.69 -14.12
N ASP A 201 9.47 39.51 -14.92
CA ASP A 201 9.31 40.15 -16.23
C ASP A 201 7.86 40.57 -16.48
N VAL A 202 7.50 41.74 -15.97
CA VAL A 202 6.12 42.25 -16.00
C VAL A 202 5.64 42.51 -17.43
N GLN A 203 6.51 42.92 -18.35
CA GLN A 203 6.10 43.40 -19.68
C GLN A 203 5.57 42.27 -20.56
N GLU A 204 6.25 41.13 -20.57
CA GLU A 204 5.82 39.98 -21.37
C GLU A 204 4.88 39.05 -20.59
N ARG A 205 5.07 38.89 -19.28
CA ARG A 205 4.34 37.88 -18.49
C ARG A 205 2.96 38.33 -18.02
N GLN A 206 2.69 39.64 -17.95
CA GLN A 206 1.39 40.16 -17.51
C GLN A 206 0.23 39.64 -18.37
N LYS A 207 0.47 39.36 -19.66
CA LYS A 207 -0.54 38.82 -20.60
C LYS A 207 -1.09 37.46 -20.16
N PHE A 208 -0.30 36.68 -19.42
CA PHE A 208 -0.67 35.33 -18.97
C PHE A 208 -1.27 35.29 -17.56
N LEU A 209 -1.33 36.43 -16.86
CA LEU A 209 -1.81 36.51 -15.48
C LEU A 209 -3.20 35.88 -15.30
N ALA A 210 -4.14 36.18 -16.20
CA ALA A 210 -5.51 35.66 -16.12
C ALA A 210 -5.57 34.13 -16.26
N GLN A 211 -4.72 33.54 -17.13
CA GLN A 211 -4.66 32.09 -17.33
C GLN A 211 -4.03 31.40 -16.12
N LEU A 212 -2.91 31.93 -15.63
CA LEU A 212 -2.23 31.38 -14.44
C LEU A 212 -3.09 31.50 -13.17
N LEU A 213 -3.91 32.56 -13.07
CA LEU A 213 -4.82 32.73 -11.94
C LEU A 213 -5.92 31.66 -11.88
N HIS A 214 -6.30 31.05 -13.01
CA HIS A 214 -7.21 29.89 -13.02
C HIS A 214 -6.59 28.64 -12.39
N CYS A 215 -5.26 28.54 -12.38
CA CYS A 215 -4.56 27.44 -11.74
C CYS A 215 -4.57 27.58 -10.22
N VAL A 216 -4.63 28.82 -9.70
CA VAL A 216 -4.81 29.06 -8.27
C VAL A 216 -6.25 28.75 -7.90
N ARG A 217 -6.44 27.90 -6.90
CA ARG A 217 -7.76 27.58 -6.37
C ARG A 217 -8.26 28.72 -5.49
N LEU A 218 -8.61 29.85 -6.12
CA LEU A 218 -9.08 31.07 -5.47
C LEU A 218 -10.17 30.84 -4.39
N PRO A 219 -11.13 29.91 -4.54
CA PRO A 219 -12.13 29.61 -3.50
C PRO A 219 -11.55 29.06 -2.18
N LEU A 220 -10.31 28.58 -2.18
CA LEU A 220 -9.61 28.08 -0.98
C LEU A 220 -8.83 29.19 -0.26
N LEU A 221 -8.71 30.37 -0.85
CA LEU A 221 -8.06 31.51 -0.21
C LEU A 221 -8.98 32.11 0.85
N SER A 222 -8.40 32.72 1.88
CA SER A 222 -9.20 33.40 2.90
C SER A 222 -9.87 34.66 2.32
N VAL A 223 -11.09 34.97 2.78
CA VAL A 223 -11.82 36.20 2.37
C VAL A 223 -10.99 37.46 2.69
N LYS A 224 -10.25 37.45 3.80
CA LYS A 224 -9.31 38.53 4.18
C LYS A 224 -8.21 38.71 3.13
N PHE A 225 -7.64 37.60 2.65
CA PHE A 225 -6.61 37.62 1.62
C PHE A 225 -7.16 38.09 0.27
N LEU A 226 -8.30 37.55 -0.18
CA LEU A 226 -8.96 37.97 -1.43
C LEU A 226 -9.30 39.47 -1.43
N THR A 227 -9.78 40.01 -0.31
CA THR A 227 -10.08 41.45 -0.18
C THR A 227 -8.81 42.28 -0.24
N ARG A 228 -7.74 41.86 0.44
CA ARG A 228 -6.42 42.51 0.36
C ARG A 228 -5.86 42.48 -1.06
N LEU A 229 -6.00 41.38 -1.80
CA LEU A 229 -5.56 41.29 -3.19
C LEU A 229 -6.27 42.31 -4.08
N TYR A 230 -7.58 42.48 -3.89
CA TYR A 230 -8.38 43.47 -4.62
C TYR A 230 -7.92 44.92 -4.36
N GLU A 231 -7.54 45.22 -3.11
CA GLU A 231 -7.12 46.56 -2.70
C GLU A 231 -5.66 46.89 -3.06
N ALA A 232 -4.74 45.95 -2.83
CA ALA A 232 -3.30 46.20 -2.84
C ALA A 232 -2.62 45.87 -4.18
N ASN A 233 -3.13 44.92 -4.96
CA ASN A 233 -2.43 44.44 -6.16
C ASN A 233 -2.94 45.14 -7.43
N HIS A 234 -2.16 46.11 -7.93
CA HIS A 234 -2.49 46.88 -9.13
C HIS A 234 -2.61 45.99 -10.39
N LEU A 235 -1.83 44.91 -10.49
CA LEU A 235 -1.86 44.00 -11.64
C LEU A 235 -3.22 43.29 -11.80
N ILE A 236 -3.84 42.93 -10.67
CA ILE A 236 -5.15 42.26 -10.63
C ILE A 236 -6.29 43.28 -10.72
N ARG A 237 -6.10 44.46 -10.09
CA ARG A 237 -7.10 45.53 -10.09
C ARG A 237 -7.28 46.17 -11.46
N ASP A 238 -6.29 46.14 -12.34
CA ASP A 238 -6.42 46.82 -13.63
C ASP A 238 -7.02 45.90 -14.72
N ASP A 239 -6.94 44.57 -14.54
CA ASP A 239 -7.52 43.57 -15.45
C ASP A 239 -8.97 43.18 -15.11
N HIS A 240 -9.86 43.25 -16.10
CA HIS A 240 -11.26 42.85 -15.99
C HIS A 240 -11.45 41.34 -15.79
N THR A 241 -10.60 40.50 -16.38
CA THR A 241 -10.72 39.04 -16.30
C THR A 241 -10.35 38.56 -14.91
N CYS A 242 -9.22 39.02 -14.38
CA CYS A 242 -8.78 38.72 -13.02
C CYS A 242 -9.81 39.17 -11.96
N LYS A 243 -10.42 40.34 -12.14
CA LYS A 243 -11.54 40.81 -11.29
C LYS A 243 -12.74 39.86 -11.32
N HIS A 244 -13.09 39.34 -12.49
CA HIS A 244 -14.21 38.43 -12.60
C HIS A 244 -13.97 37.15 -11.79
N LEU A 245 -12.76 36.58 -11.87
CA LEU A 245 -12.37 35.38 -11.12
C LEU A 245 -12.37 35.61 -9.61
N LEU A 246 -11.85 36.75 -9.16
CA LEU A 246 -11.86 37.12 -7.75
C LEU A 246 -13.30 37.27 -7.22
N ASN A 247 -14.17 37.91 -8.01
CA ASN A 247 -15.58 38.06 -7.66
C ASN A 247 -16.32 36.71 -7.64
N GLU A 248 -15.94 35.76 -8.49
CA GLU A 248 -16.48 34.40 -8.47
C GLU A 248 -16.06 33.65 -7.19
N ALA A 249 -14.78 33.75 -6.79
CA ALA A 249 -14.29 33.20 -5.53
C ALA A 249 -14.99 33.85 -4.31
N LEU A 250 -15.18 35.17 -4.32
CA LEU A 250 -15.93 35.86 -3.28
C LEU A 250 -17.40 35.40 -3.24
N LYS A 251 -18.06 35.26 -4.40
CA LYS A 251 -19.42 34.68 -4.48
C LYS A 251 -19.48 33.29 -3.87
N TYR A 252 -18.48 32.43 -4.09
CA TYR A 252 -18.39 31.12 -3.47
C TYR A 252 -18.37 31.19 -1.93
N HIS A 253 -17.69 32.18 -1.34
CA HIS A 253 -17.72 32.41 0.11
C HIS A 253 -19.07 32.93 0.60
N PHE A 254 -19.72 33.84 -0.14
CA PHE A 254 -20.96 34.49 0.27
C PHE A 254 -22.25 33.71 -0.07
N MET A 255 -22.22 32.74 -1.00
CA MET A 255 -23.40 32.00 -1.48
C MET A 255 -23.21 30.47 -1.37
N PRO A 256 -23.71 29.83 -0.29
CA PRO A 256 -23.56 28.39 -0.06
C PRO A 256 -24.24 27.49 -1.10
N GLU A 257 -25.34 27.95 -1.70
CA GLU A 257 -26.18 27.16 -2.63
C GLU A 257 -25.47 26.80 -3.94
N HIS A 258 -24.50 27.62 -4.37
CA HIS A 258 -23.73 27.40 -5.61
C HIS A 258 -22.54 26.44 -5.44
N ARG A 259 -22.28 25.95 -4.22
CA ARG A 259 -21.15 25.05 -3.91
C ARG A 259 -21.34 23.60 -4.39
N LEU A 260 -22.56 23.25 -4.79
CA LEU A 260 -22.96 21.89 -5.17
C LEU A 260 -22.72 21.57 -6.66
N SER A 261 -22.19 22.52 -7.44
CA SER A 261 -21.89 22.26 -8.85
C SER A 261 -20.66 21.36 -8.99
N TYR A 262 -20.72 20.37 -9.88
CA TYR A 262 -19.63 19.42 -10.15
C TYR A 262 -18.30 20.14 -10.48
N GLN A 263 -18.36 21.25 -11.22
CA GLN A 263 -17.20 22.07 -11.56
C GLN A 263 -16.57 22.73 -10.32
N THR A 264 -17.39 23.25 -9.41
CA THR A 264 -16.93 23.86 -8.16
C THR A 264 -16.19 22.84 -7.29
N VAL A 265 -16.74 21.62 -7.12
CA VAL A 265 -16.14 20.56 -6.30
C VAL A 265 -14.78 20.09 -6.80
N LEU A 266 -14.53 20.12 -8.12
CA LEU A 266 -13.21 19.81 -8.68
C LEU A 266 -12.20 20.93 -8.41
N THR A 267 -12.61 22.19 -8.54
CA THR A 267 -11.76 23.37 -8.31
C THR A 267 -11.49 23.69 -6.83
N THR A 268 -12.25 23.12 -5.90
CA THR A 268 -12.14 23.38 -4.45
C THR A 268 -11.57 22.22 -3.64
N ARG A 269 -10.91 21.25 -4.28
CA ARG A 269 -10.14 20.24 -3.54
C ARG A 269 -8.85 20.89 -3.03
N PRO A 270 -8.46 20.76 -1.75
CA PRO A 270 -7.15 21.23 -1.29
C PRO A 270 -5.99 20.50 -1.97
N ARG A 271 -4.88 21.21 -2.26
CA ARG A 271 -3.62 20.61 -2.74
C ARG A 271 -3.01 19.80 -1.60
N CYS A 272 -2.64 18.55 -1.91
CA CYS A 272 -1.96 17.56 -1.06
C CYS A 272 -1.72 17.98 0.42
N PRO A 273 -2.73 17.95 1.31
CA PRO A 273 -2.52 18.27 2.72
C PRO A 273 -1.52 17.28 3.33
N PRO A 274 -0.68 17.67 4.31
CA PRO A 274 0.18 16.73 5.00
C PRO A 274 -0.69 15.60 5.57
N LYS A 275 -0.55 14.40 5.00
CA LYS A 275 -1.33 13.24 5.41
C LYS A 275 -0.86 12.80 6.78
N VAL A 276 -1.52 13.30 7.82
CA VAL A 276 -1.30 12.87 9.20
C VAL A 276 -2.36 11.84 9.57
N LEU A 277 -2.01 10.89 10.44
CA LEU A 277 -2.99 9.99 11.03
C LEU A 277 -3.27 10.47 12.45
N CYS A 278 -4.54 10.56 12.83
CA CYS A 278 -4.93 10.89 14.19
C CYS A 278 -5.60 9.66 14.82
N ALA A 279 -5.07 9.22 15.96
CA ALA A 279 -5.65 8.19 16.80
C ALA A 279 -6.27 8.89 18.03
N VAL A 280 -7.57 8.69 18.22
CA VAL A 280 -8.35 9.36 19.27
C VAL A 280 -8.98 8.29 20.16
N GLY A 281 -8.81 8.42 21.47
CA GLY A 281 -9.55 7.67 22.50
C GLY A 281 -9.47 6.15 22.35
N GLY A 282 -10.58 5.47 22.67
CA GLY A 282 -10.71 4.02 22.57
C GLY A 282 -10.67 3.32 23.93
N LYS A 283 -10.43 2.01 23.91
CA LYS A 283 -10.51 1.15 25.09
C LYS A 283 -9.28 0.27 25.21
N ALA A 284 -8.56 0.42 26.32
CA ALA A 284 -7.43 -0.43 26.69
C ALA A 284 -7.88 -1.51 27.68
N GLY A 285 -7.95 -2.76 27.22
CA GLY A 285 -8.40 -3.89 28.05
C GLY A 285 -9.88 -3.81 28.43
N LEU A 286 -10.25 -4.44 29.55
CA LEU A 286 -11.67 -4.59 29.95
C LEU A 286 -12.28 -3.32 30.56
N PHE A 287 -11.46 -2.49 31.22
CA PHE A 287 -11.95 -1.44 32.11
C PHE A 287 -11.41 -0.03 31.81
N ALA A 288 -10.29 0.12 31.10
CA ALA A 288 -9.72 1.44 30.85
C ALA A 288 -10.25 2.03 29.53
N CYS A 289 -10.94 3.17 29.63
CA CYS A 289 -11.29 4.00 28.49
C CYS A 289 -10.23 5.10 28.38
N LEU A 290 -9.81 5.39 27.16
CA LEU A 290 -8.73 6.32 26.88
C LEU A 290 -9.30 7.70 26.54
N GLU A 291 -8.62 8.74 27.01
CA GLU A 291 -8.80 10.14 26.61
C GLU A 291 -7.68 10.64 25.69
N SER A 292 -6.64 9.81 25.49
CA SER A 292 -5.44 10.16 24.74
C SER A 292 -5.75 10.40 23.27
N VAL A 293 -5.11 11.44 22.73
CA VAL A 293 -5.15 11.77 21.31
C VAL A 293 -3.72 11.86 20.80
N GLU A 294 -3.43 11.12 19.75
CA GLU A 294 -2.09 11.00 19.20
C GLU A 294 -2.11 11.25 17.69
N MET A 295 -1.15 12.03 17.20
CA MET A 295 -0.99 12.34 15.79
C MET A 295 0.32 11.76 15.26
N TYR A 296 0.24 11.00 14.18
CA TYR A 296 1.37 10.41 13.48
C TYR A 296 1.70 11.20 12.21
N PHE A 297 2.98 11.50 12.03
CA PHE A 297 3.53 12.11 10.84
C PHE A 297 4.30 11.05 10.03
N PRO A 298 3.75 10.54 8.90
CA PRO A 298 4.42 9.53 8.09
C PRO A 298 5.75 9.99 7.50
N LYS A 299 5.93 11.30 7.28
CA LYS A 299 7.19 11.86 6.76
C LYS A 299 8.36 11.67 7.73
N ASN A 300 8.09 11.79 9.03
CA ASN A 300 9.12 11.80 10.08
C ASN A 300 9.09 10.52 10.92
N ASP A 301 8.17 9.60 10.63
CA ASP A 301 7.88 8.39 11.40
C ASP A 301 7.76 8.66 12.91
N SER A 302 7.00 9.70 13.25
CA SER A 302 6.93 10.24 14.61
C SER A 302 5.50 10.42 15.09
N TRP A 303 5.24 10.03 16.34
CA TRP A 303 4.00 10.31 17.06
C TRP A 303 4.15 11.51 17.98
N ILE A 304 3.12 12.36 18.03
CA ILE A 304 2.99 13.43 19.02
C ILE A 304 1.67 13.27 19.79
N GLY A 305 1.66 13.66 21.06
CA GLY A 305 0.43 13.76 21.84
C GLY A 305 -0.26 15.11 21.61
N LEU A 306 -1.59 15.10 21.47
CA LEU A 306 -2.44 16.28 21.37
C LEU A 306 -3.23 16.49 22.67
N ALA A 307 -4.05 17.54 22.71
CA ALA A 307 -4.98 17.74 23.82
C ALA A 307 -5.90 16.52 24.00
N PRO A 308 -6.05 16.00 25.24
CA PRO A 308 -6.92 14.86 25.50
C PRO A 308 -8.40 15.25 25.35
N LEU A 309 -9.24 14.24 25.11
CA LEU A 309 -10.69 14.41 25.14
C LEU A 309 -11.17 14.91 26.51
N SER A 310 -12.29 15.64 26.54
CA SER A 310 -12.85 16.15 27.79
C SER A 310 -13.34 15.02 28.70
N VAL A 311 -13.81 13.92 28.10
CA VAL A 311 -14.25 12.71 28.77
C VAL A 311 -13.71 11.48 28.03
N PRO A 312 -13.20 10.44 28.73
CA PRO A 312 -12.77 9.21 28.09
C PRO A 312 -13.94 8.49 27.39
N ARG A 313 -13.79 8.22 26.09
CA ARG A 313 -14.85 7.68 25.21
C ARG A 313 -14.34 6.56 24.30
N TYR A 314 -15.22 5.65 23.94
CA TYR A 314 -14.97 4.59 22.94
C TYR A 314 -16.26 4.28 22.14
N GLU A 315 -16.15 3.56 21.02
CA GLU A 315 -17.28 3.26 20.11
C GLU A 315 -18.02 4.51 19.61
N PHE A 316 -17.32 5.65 19.56
CA PHE A 316 -17.81 6.89 18.97
C PHE A 316 -17.55 6.92 17.47
N GLY A 317 -18.25 7.80 16.78
CA GLY A 317 -17.98 8.14 15.38
C GLY A 317 -16.98 9.27 15.29
N ILE A 318 -16.10 9.23 14.29
CA ILE A 318 -15.08 10.25 14.06
C ILE A 318 -15.10 10.69 12.60
N CYS A 319 -14.97 12.00 12.37
CA CYS A 319 -14.76 12.54 11.03
C CYS A 319 -13.90 13.80 11.04
N ALA A 320 -13.28 14.08 9.91
CA ALA A 320 -12.54 15.31 9.67
C ALA A 320 -13.34 16.22 8.72
N LEU A 321 -13.54 17.47 9.11
CA LEU A 321 -14.20 18.50 8.30
C LEU A 321 -13.48 19.83 8.50
N ASP A 322 -13.13 20.50 7.39
CA ASP A 322 -12.44 21.80 7.39
C ASP A 322 -11.20 21.83 8.30
N GLN A 323 -10.38 20.76 8.26
CA GLN A 323 -9.18 20.54 9.09
C GLN A 323 -9.44 20.35 10.59
N LYS A 324 -10.70 20.38 11.04
CA LYS A 324 -11.10 20.07 12.40
C LYS A 324 -11.52 18.61 12.53
N ILE A 325 -11.34 18.03 13.71
CA ILE A 325 -11.74 16.66 14.02
C ILE A 325 -12.99 16.70 14.89
N TYR A 326 -14.02 15.96 14.50
CA TYR A 326 -15.27 15.85 15.23
C TYR A 326 -15.38 14.44 15.81
N VAL A 327 -15.65 14.37 17.11
CA VAL A 327 -15.93 13.14 17.87
C VAL A 327 -17.38 13.15 18.28
N ILE A 328 -18.16 12.19 17.79
CA ILE A 328 -19.62 12.19 17.86
C ILE A 328 -20.09 10.92 18.59
N GLY A 329 -20.84 11.09 19.67
CA GLY A 329 -21.48 9.99 20.39
C GLY A 329 -20.51 9.00 21.04
N GLY A 330 -20.87 7.72 21.07
CA GLY A 330 -20.13 6.66 21.74
C GLY A 330 -20.45 6.53 23.23
N ILE A 331 -19.63 5.72 23.90
CA ILE A 331 -19.79 5.38 25.32
C ILE A 331 -18.76 6.17 26.13
N ALA A 332 -19.24 7.15 26.89
CA ALA A 332 -18.44 7.91 27.83
C ALA A 332 -18.34 7.19 29.18
N THR A 333 -17.15 7.24 29.78
CA THR A 333 -16.95 6.75 31.15
C THR A 333 -16.89 7.94 32.10
N HIS A 334 -17.89 8.01 32.98
CA HIS A 334 -18.00 9.04 33.99
C HIS A 334 -17.64 8.48 35.36
N MET A 335 -17.01 9.31 36.19
CA MET A 335 -16.66 8.96 37.56
C MET A 335 -17.60 9.69 38.52
N CYS A 336 -18.42 8.95 39.27
CA CYS A 336 -19.24 9.52 40.35
C CYS A 336 -18.93 8.78 41.65
N GLN A 337 -18.55 9.52 42.70
CA GLN A 337 -18.26 8.96 44.03
C GLN A 337 -17.27 7.79 44.05
N GLY A 338 -16.27 7.78 43.15
CA GLY A 338 -15.29 6.71 43.05
C GLY A 338 -15.73 5.48 42.23
N ILE A 339 -16.94 5.50 41.67
CA ILE A 339 -17.48 4.43 40.82
C ILE A 339 -17.51 4.92 39.36
N ASN A 340 -16.92 4.14 38.47
CA ASN A 340 -17.01 4.37 37.04
C ASN A 340 -18.33 3.83 36.51
N TYR A 341 -19.15 4.67 35.90
CA TYR A 341 -20.33 4.26 35.16
C TYR A 341 -20.22 4.67 33.70
N ARG A 342 -20.82 3.85 32.83
CA ARG A 342 -20.76 4.02 31.38
C ARG A 342 -22.10 4.53 30.89
N LYS A 343 -22.07 5.56 30.04
CA LYS A 343 -23.26 6.18 29.49
C LYS A 343 -23.10 6.37 27.98
N HIS A 344 -24.17 6.07 27.24
CA HIS A 344 -24.26 6.42 25.83
C HIS A 344 -24.49 7.92 25.72
N GLU A 345 -23.64 8.63 24.99
CA GLU A 345 -23.72 10.09 24.85
C GLU A 345 -24.24 10.49 23.47
N SER A 346 -24.91 11.64 23.43
CA SER A 346 -25.23 12.38 22.20
C SER A 346 -24.28 13.57 21.97
N SER A 347 -23.37 13.82 22.91
CA SER A 347 -22.47 14.97 22.86
C SER A 347 -21.47 14.86 21.71
N VAL A 348 -21.08 16.03 21.20
CA VAL A 348 -20.15 16.15 20.08
C VAL A 348 -19.02 17.11 20.46
N GLU A 349 -17.79 16.66 20.28
CA GLU A 349 -16.59 17.45 20.57
C GLU A 349 -15.86 17.74 19.26
N CYS A 350 -15.51 19.01 19.04
CA CYS A 350 -14.74 19.50 17.90
C CYS A 350 -13.35 19.92 18.38
N TRP A 351 -12.31 19.28 17.85
CA TRP A 351 -10.93 19.67 18.04
C TRP A 351 -10.51 20.70 17.00
N ASP A 352 -10.00 21.82 17.50
CA ASP A 352 -9.40 22.85 16.67
C ASP A 352 -7.87 22.68 16.66
N PRO A 353 -7.24 22.43 15.48
CA PRO A 353 -5.79 22.27 15.37
C PRO A 353 -5.02 23.54 15.72
N ASP A 354 -5.58 24.73 15.47
CA ASP A 354 -4.86 26.00 15.64
C ASP A 354 -4.65 26.32 17.12
N THR A 355 -5.64 26.01 17.95
CA THR A 355 -5.60 26.22 19.39
C THR A 355 -5.19 24.97 20.17
N ASN A 356 -5.20 23.80 19.52
CA ASN A 356 -5.06 22.49 20.14
C ASN A 356 -6.01 22.31 21.32
N THR A 357 -7.29 22.62 21.12
CA THR A 357 -8.32 22.49 22.16
C THR A 357 -9.57 21.81 21.63
N TRP A 358 -10.21 21.00 22.48
CA TRP A 358 -11.53 20.45 22.23
C TRP A 358 -12.62 21.43 22.69
N THR A 359 -13.66 21.58 21.87
CA THR A 359 -14.82 22.42 22.14
C THR A 359 -16.08 21.59 22.01
N LEU A 360 -17.00 21.73 22.96
CA LEU A 360 -18.30 21.08 22.89
C LEU A 360 -19.19 21.88 21.93
N ILE A 361 -19.80 21.20 20.97
CA ILE A 361 -20.76 21.79 20.02
C ILE A 361 -22.17 21.21 20.23
N GLU A 362 -23.14 21.61 19.41
CA GLU A 362 -24.51 21.14 19.54
C GLU A 362 -24.59 19.61 19.54
N SER A 363 -25.35 19.08 20.49
CA SER A 363 -25.46 17.63 20.69
C SER A 363 -26.49 17.03 19.74
N MET A 364 -26.31 15.75 19.38
CA MET A 364 -27.32 15.02 18.61
C MET A 364 -28.63 14.93 19.40
N ASN A 365 -29.74 14.75 18.69
CA ASN A 365 -31.05 14.57 19.31
C ASN A 365 -31.14 13.23 20.04
N GLU A 366 -30.46 12.21 19.50
CA GLU A 366 -30.40 10.87 20.10
C GLU A 366 -28.97 10.49 20.51
N SER A 367 -28.84 9.81 21.65
CA SER A 367 -27.56 9.20 22.06
C SER A 367 -27.28 7.97 21.23
N ARG A 368 -26.06 7.81 20.71
CA ARG A 368 -25.70 6.73 19.77
C ARG A 368 -24.29 6.24 20.03
N SER A 369 -24.06 4.93 20.11
CA SER A 369 -22.73 4.29 20.04
C SER A 369 -22.63 3.32 18.88
N THR A 370 -21.43 2.90 18.47
CA THR A 370 -21.20 1.99 17.31
C THR A 370 -21.81 2.49 15.99
N LEU A 371 -21.98 3.82 15.90
CA LEU A 371 -22.53 4.53 14.75
C LEU A 371 -21.48 4.68 13.63
N GLY A 372 -21.97 4.87 12.41
CA GLY A 372 -21.16 5.32 11.28
C GLY A 372 -21.23 6.84 11.18
N VAL A 373 -20.10 7.51 10.96
CA VAL A 373 -20.07 8.96 10.72
C VAL A 373 -19.36 9.22 9.39
N THR A 374 -19.91 10.14 8.61
CA THR A 374 -19.26 10.57 7.37
C THR A 374 -19.56 12.03 7.06
N VAL A 375 -18.80 12.59 6.13
CA VAL A 375 -18.92 13.98 5.70
C VAL A 375 -19.29 14.00 4.23
N LEU A 376 -20.39 14.65 3.91
CA LEU A 376 -20.85 14.87 2.54
C LEU A 376 -21.24 16.34 2.40
N SER A 377 -20.71 17.02 1.37
CA SER A 377 -21.02 18.42 1.08
C SER A 377 -20.78 19.40 2.25
N ARG A 378 -19.74 19.15 3.06
CA ARG A 378 -19.39 19.91 4.29
C ARG A 378 -20.44 19.83 5.40
N GLU A 379 -21.35 18.86 5.33
CA GLU A 379 -22.27 18.50 6.39
C GLU A 379 -21.83 17.16 6.99
N ILE A 380 -22.07 16.96 8.28
CA ILE A 380 -21.72 15.72 8.97
C ILE A 380 -22.97 14.85 9.10
N TYR A 381 -22.87 13.58 8.75
CA TYR A 381 -23.96 12.61 8.84
C TYR A 381 -23.63 11.57 9.90
N ALA A 382 -24.48 11.45 10.91
CA ALA A 382 -24.45 10.42 11.94
C ALA A 382 -25.49 9.35 11.61
N LEU A 383 -25.02 8.13 11.38
CA LEU A 383 -25.77 7.03 10.79
C LEU A 383 -25.92 5.89 11.81
N GLY A 384 -27.16 5.47 12.06
CA GLY A 384 -27.48 4.30 12.89
C GLY A 384 -26.91 4.37 14.30
N GLY A 385 -26.45 3.21 14.81
CA GLY A 385 -25.87 3.10 16.16
C GLY A 385 -26.88 2.78 17.26
N TYR A 386 -26.39 2.45 18.45
CA TYR A 386 -27.17 1.94 19.58
C TYR A 386 -27.36 3.00 20.67
N ASP A 387 -28.60 3.16 21.15
CA ASP A 387 -29.00 4.21 22.12
C ASP A 387 -28.87 3.81 23.60
N GLY A 388 -28.61 2.53 23.89
CA GLY A 388 -28.52 2.03 25.26
C GLY A 388 -29.85 1.67 25.92
N GLN A 389 -31.01 1.99 25.33
CA GLN A 389 -32.34 1.78 25.94
C GLN A 389 -33.17 0.73 25.19
N SER A 390 -33.09 0.67 23.86
CA SER A 390 -33.84 -0.31 23.09
C SER A 390 -33.18 -0.62 21.74
N TYR A 391 -32.83 -1.89 21.53
CA TYR A 391 -32.37 -2.43 20.23
C TYR A 391 -33.35 -2.21 19.06
N LEU A 392 -34.53 -1.64 19.29
CA LEU A 392 -35.71 -1.75 18.42
C LEU A 392 -36.15 -0.44 17.75
N GLN A 393 -35.71 0.76 18.15
CA GLN A 393 -36.24 2.02 17.58
C GLN A 393 -35.22 3.10 17.17
N SER A 394 -34.00 3.15 17.73
CA SER A 394 -33.05 4.27 17.50
C SER A 394 -32.01 4.05 16.37
N VAL A 395 -32.00 2.87 15.75
CA VAL A 395 -30.91 2.40 14.86
C VAL A 395 -31.14 2.68 13.36
N GLU A 396 -32.31 3.18 12.99
CA GLU A 396 -32.67 3.53 11.59
C GLU A 396 -32.49 5.02 11.30
N ASN A 397 -32.55 5.85 12.35
CA ASN A 397 -32.50 7.29 12.24
C ASN A 397 -31.13 7.75 11.75
N VAL A 398 -31.13 8.76 10.89
CA VAL A 398 -29.93 9.42 10.39
C VAL A 398 -30.07 10.89 10.73
N GLU A 399 -29.04 11.44 11.37
CA GLU A 399 -28.99 12.86 11.71
C GLU A 399 -27.90 13.54 10.90
N ARG A 400 -28.19 14.74 10.43
CA ARG A 400 -27.29 15.58 9.66
C ARG A 400 -27.02 16.87 10.42
N TYR A 401 -25.75 17.20 10.59
CA TYR A 401 -25.29 18.42 11.22
C TYR A 401 -24.82 19.43 10.18
N ASP A 402 -25.33 20.65 10.27
CA ASP A 402 -24.89 21.82 9.50
C ASP A 402 -24.00 22.70 10.40
N PRO A 403 -22.67 22.71 10.20
CA PRO A 403 -21.76 23.51 11.01
C PRO A 403 -21.98 25.02 10.92
N ASN A 404 -22.67 25.51 9.88
CA ASN A 404 -22.94 26.94 9.75
C ASN A 404 -24.10 27.39 10.64
N LYS A 405 -25.03 26.48 10.91
CA LYS A 405 -26.21 26.71 11.76
C LYS A 405 -26.01 26.21 13.19
N ASP A 406 -25.01 25.35 13.42
CA ASP A 406 -24.78 24.66 14.68
C ASP A 406 -26.03 23.89 15.14
N SER A 407 -26.59 23.07 14.22
CA SER A 407 -27.84 22.37 14.47
C SER A 407 -27.90 21.00 13.77
N TRP A 408 -28.52 20.03 14.45
CA TRP A 408 -28.79 18.70 13.92
C TRP A 408 -30.22 18.60 13.35
N GLU A 409 -30.34 18.02 12.16
CA GLU A 409 -31.62 17.79 11.46
C GLU A 409 -31.76 16.28 11.15
N ALA A 410 -32.97 15.73 11.33
CA ALA A 410 -33.24 14.36 10.94
C ALA A 410 -33.43 14.24 9.41
N VAL A 411 -32.80 13.23 8.81
CA VAL A 411 -32.97 12.89 7.38
C VAL A 411 -33.59 11.49 7.23
N ALA A 412 -33.80 11.05 5.99
CA ALA A 412 -34.51 9.80 5.74
C ALA A 412 -33.84 8.60 6.42
N PRO A 413 -34.63 7.72 7.08
CA PRO A 413 -34.10 6.57 7.77
C PRO A 413 -33.59 5.52 6.79
N MET A 414 -32.57 4.75 7.21
CA MET A 414 -32.08 3.59 6.47
C MET A 414 -33.15 2.50 6.37
N ALA A 415 -33.09 1.65 5.35
CA ALA A 415 -34.04 0.56 5.17
C ALA A 415 -33.89 -0.54 6.23
N GLY A 416 -32.66 -0.72 6.75
CA GLY A 416 -32.38 -1.65 7.84
C GLY A 416 -31.52 -1.03 8.93
N ARG A 417 -31.92 -1.27 10.17
CA ARG A 417 -31.11 -0.98 11.37
C ARG A 417 -29.74 -1.66 11.29
N ARG A 418 -28.70 -0.93 11.68
CA ARG A 418 -27.31 -1.44 11.64
C ARG A 418 -26.41 -0.80 12.70
N ILE A 419 -25.54 -1.62 13.28
CA ILE A 419 -24.39 -1.24 14.11
C ILE A 419 -23.09 -1.85 13.55
N ASN A 420 -21.94 -1.27 13.87
CA ASN A 420 -20.61 -1.80 13.47
C ASN A 420 -20.48 -2.02 11.95
N PHE A 421 -21.06 -1.13 11.15
CA PHE A 421 -21.01 -1.17 9.68
C PHE A 421 -19.93 -0.23 9.14
N GLY A 422 -19.53 -0.46 7.89
CA GLY A 422 -18.62 0.43 7.18
C GLY A 422 -19.38 1.55 6.47
N VAL A 423 -18.79 2.74 6.39
CA VAL A 423 -19.37 3.90 5.69
C VAL A 423 -18.35 4.50 4.73
N GLY A 424 -18.82 4.96 3.57
CA GLY A 424 -18.02 5.73 2.63
C GLY A 424 -18.86 6.64 1.74
N VAL A 425 -18.33 7.80 1.37
CA VAL A 425 -18.93 8.73 0.40
C VAL A 425 -18.30 8.57 -0.99
N ILE A 426 -19.10 8.17 -1.98
CA ILE A 426 -18.63 7.94 -3.35
C ILE A 426 -19.57 8.61 -4.33
N LEU A 427 -19.01 9.39 -5.26
CA LEU A 427 -19.76 10.10 -6.32
C LEU A 427 -20.92 10.97 -5.79
N GLY A 428 -20.78 11.54 -4.59
CA GLY A 428 -21.80 12.39 -3.95
C GLY A 428 -22.90 11.63 -3.21
N PHE A 429 -22.80 10.29 -3.12
CA PHE A 429 -23.73 9.44 -2.36
C PHE A 429 -23.05 8.86 -1.12
N ILE A 430 -23.83 8.62 -0.05
CA ILE A 430 -23.34 7.90 1.13
C ILE A 430 -23.63 6.42 0.94
N PHE A 431 -22.64 5.56 1.12
CA PHE A 431 -22.78 4.11 1.12
C PHE A 431 -22.57 3.57 2.54
N VAL A 432 -23.46 2.67 2.95
CA VAL A 432 -23.35 1.89 4.19
C VAL A 432 -23.23 0.41 3.85
N VAL A 433 -22.25 -0.28 4.43
CA VAL A 433 -21.93 -1.67 4.08
C VAL A 433 -21.85 -2.55 5.30
N GLY A 434 -22.61 -3.65 5.28
CA GLY A 434 -22.58 -4.68 6.31
C GLY A 434 -23.09 -4.18 7.67
N GLY A 435 -22.51 -4.71 8.74
CA GLY A 435 -22.89 -4.47 10.12
C GLY A 435 -23.77 -5.58 10.71
N HIS A 436 -24.45 -5.25 11.80
CA HIS A 436 -25.33 -6.14 12.53
C HIS A 436 -26.66 -5.44 12.81
N ASN A 437 -27.79 -6.10 12.54
CA ASN A 437 -29.13 -5.53 12.75
C ASN A 437 -29.74 -5.93 14.12
N GLY A 438 -28.93 -6.40 15.07
CA GLY A 438 -29.40 -6.95 16.34
C GLY A 438 -29.82 -8.42 16.29
N VAL A 439 -29.99 -9.01 15.10
CA VAL A 439 -30.41 -10.41 14.91
C VAL A 439 -29.40 -11.19 14.07
N SER A 440 -28.92 -10.61 12.98
CA SER A 440 -28.05 -11.23 11.99
C SER A 440 -26.96 -10.29 11.51
N HIS A 441 -25.83 -10.87 11.10
CA HIS A 441 -24.78 -10.18 10.37
C HIS A 441 -25.26 -9.87 8.94
N LEU A 442 -24.98 -8.66 8.46
CA LEU A 442 -25.48 -8.17 7.18
C LEU A 442 -24.43 -8.26 6.08
N SER A 443 -24.85 -8.67 4.89
CA SER A 443 -24.11 -8.49 3.63
C SER A 443 -24.66 -7.33 2.78
N SER A 444 -25.80 -6.76 3.18
CA SER A 444 -26.48 -5.69 2.45
C SER A 444 -25.63 -4.42 2.35
N ILE A 445 -25.78 -3.73 1.23
CA ILE A 445 -25.30 -2.36 1.04
C ILE A 445 -26.52 -1.46 0.82
N GLU A 446 -26.49 -0.26 1.38
CA GLU A 446 -27.45 0.79 1.02
C GLU A 446 -26.71 2.06 0.60
N ARG A 447 -27.32 2.79 -0.34
CA ARG A 447 -26.83 4.07 -0.87
C ARG A 447 -27.86 5.16 -0.60
N TYR A 448 -27.45 6.26 0.02
CA TYR A 448 -28.26 7.45 0.25
C TYR A 448 -28.01 8.50 -0.81
N ASP A 449 -29.10 9.02 -1.37
CA ASP A 449 -29.12 10.20 -2.24
C ASP A 449 -29.54 11.44 -1.42
N PRO A 450 -28.64 12.42 -1.20
CA PRO A 450 -28.96 13.64 -0.45
C PRO A 450 -29.96 14.55 -1.18
N HIS A 451 -30.06 14.48 -2.51
CA HIS A 451 -30.99 15.31 -3.30
C HIS A 451 -32.41 14.80 -3.20
N GLN A 452 -32.58 13.47 -3.18
CA GLN A 452 -33.88 12.84 -3.05
C GLN A 452 -34.27 12.58 -1.58
N ASN A 453 -33.30 12.68 -0.67
CA ASN A 453 -33.45 12.28 0.73
C ASN A 453 -34.02 10.85 0.83
N GLN A 454 -33.37 9.90 0.15
CA GLN A 454 -33.82 8.51 0.05
C GLN A 454 -32.66 7.52 0.03
N TRP A 455 -32.89 6.35 0.63
CA TRP A 455 -31.98 5.20 0.61
C TRP A 455 -32.39 4.20 -0.46
N THR A 456 -31.42 3.64 -1.17
CA THR A 456 -31.59 2.59 -2.18
C THR A 456 -30.70 1.41 -1.83
N VAL A 457 -31.23 0.18 -1.91
CA VAL A 457 -30.44 -1.05 -1.69
C VAL A 457 -29.56 -1.31 -2.91
N CYS A 458 -28.28 -1.63 -2.68
CA CYS A 458 -27.29 -1.98 -3.70
C CYS A 458 -26.94 -3.47 -3.64
N HIS A 459 -26.12 -3.93 -4.59
CA HIS A 459 -25.74 -5.34 -4.69
C HIS A 459 -24.99 -5.84 -3.44
N PRO A 460 -25.46 -6.92 -2.78
CA PRO A 460 -24.90 -7.35 -1.50
C PRO A 460 -23.50 -7.97 -1.64
N MET A 461 -22.73 -7.95 -0.56
CA MET A 461 -21.47 -8.69 -0.44
C MET A 461 -21.70 -10.20 -0.54
N LYS A 462 -20.66 -10.92 -1.00
CA LYS A 462 -20.68 -12.40 -1.02
C LYS A 462 -20.84 -13.03 0.36
N GLU A 463 -20.26 -12.40 1.38
CA GLU A 463 -20.30 -12.86 2.77
C GLU A 463 -20.71 -11.70 3.69
N PRO A 464 -21.53 -11.94 4.73
CA PRO A 464 -21.88 -10.91 5.70
C PRO A 464 -20.65 -10.48 6.51
N ARG A 465 -20.59 -9.21 6.91
CA ARG A 465 -19.45 -8.64 7.66
C ARG A 465 -19.91 -7.64 8.70
N THR A 466 -19.44 -7.76 9.94
CA THR A 466 -19.56 -6.72 10.99
C THR A 466 -18.19 -6.29 11.51
N GLY A 467 -18.08 -5.08 12.05
CA GLY A 467 -16.81 -4.51 12.52
C GLY A 467 -15.81 -4.31 11.38
N VAL A 468 -16.30 -3.87 10.23
CA VAL A 468 -15.53 -3.87 8.98
C VAL A 468 -14.79 -2.56 8.76
N GLY A 469 -13.56 -2.64 8.22
CA GLY A 469 -12.85 -1.46 7.73
C GLY A 469 -13.32 -1.10 6.33
N ALA A 470 -13.86 0.11 6.14
CA ALA A 470 -14.26 0.62 4.84
C ALA A 470 -13.40 1.83 4.46
N ALA A 471 -12.92 1.85 3.22
CA ALA A 471 -12.14 2.95 2.67
C ALA A 471 -12.47 3.14 1.20
N ILE A 472 -12.32 4.37 0.73
CA ILE A 472 -12.59 4.73 -0.67
C ILE A 472 -11.26 5.04 -1.33
N ILE A 473 -11.01 4.38 -2.44
CA ILE A 473 -9.80 4.59 -3.24
C ILE A 473 -10.25 4.79 -4.67
N ASP A 474 -9.87 5.94 -5.23
CA ASP A 474 -10.32 6.47 -6.52
C ASP A 474 -11.84 6.65 -6.59
N THR A 475 -12.54 5.65 -7.12
CA THR A 475 -14.01 5.61 -7.29
C THR A 475 -14.61 4.29 -6.79
N TYR A 476 -13.83 3.48 -6.08
CA TYR A 476 -14.23 2.17 -5.60
C TYR A 476 -14.30 2.13 -4.07
N LEU A 477 -15.27 1.36 -3.57
CA LEU A 477 -15.39 1.07 -2.14
C LEU A 477 -14.60 -0.20 -1.82
N TYR A 478 -13.64 -0.09 -0.91
CA TYR A 478 -12.88 -1.23 -0.40
C TYR A 478 -13.38 -1.59 0.99
N VAL A 479 -13.63 -2.88 1.18
CA VAL A 479 -14.12 -3.44 2.43
C VAL A 479 -13.17 -4.54 2.88
N VAL A 480 -12.55 -4.32 4.04
CA VAL A 480 -11.42 -5.10 4.54
C VAL A 480 -11.77 -5.77 5.86
N GLY A 481 -11.59 -7.08 5.92
CA GLY A 481 -11.73 -7.88 7.13
C GLY A 481 -13.16 -7.95 7.67
N GLY A 482 -13.32 -7.86 8.99
CA GLY A 482 -14.58 -7.97 9.71
C GLY A 482 -14.87 -9.38 10.23
N HIS A 483 -16.05 -9.57 10.81
CA HIS A 483 -16.53 -10.84 11.35
C HIS A 483 -17.82 -11.29 10.63
N SER A 484 -17.85 -12.54 10.14
CA SER A 484 -18.98 -13.09 9.39
C SER A 484 -20.12 -13.63 10.27
N GLY A 485 -19.88 -13.71 11.57
CA GLY A 485 -20.72 -14.43 12.53
C GLY A 485 -20.15 -15.79 12.90
N SER A 486 -19.38 -16.41 12.01
CA SER A 486 -18.71 -17.69 12.26
C SER A 486 -17.20 -17.56 12.38
N SER A 487 -16.58 -16.60 11.68
CA SER A 487 -15.14 -16.43 11.66
C SER A 487 -14.73 -14.96 11.45
N TYR A 488 -13.51 -14.64 11.86
CA TYR A 488 -12.84 -13.40 11.47
C TYR A 488 -12.30 -13.54 10.05
N LEU A 489 -12.59 -12.54 9.23
CA LEU A 489 -12.22 -12.50 7.81
C LEU A 489 -10.89 -11.75 7.65
N ASN A 490 -10.04 -12.25 6.76
CA ASN A 490 -8.83 -11.57 6.27
C ASN A 490 -8.97 -11.14 4.80
N THR A 491 -10.18 -11.24 4.24
CA THR A 491 -10.46 -10.99 2.82
C THR A 491 -10.77 -9.52 2.57
N VAL A 492 -10.42 -9.05 1.37
CA VAL A 492 -10.71 -7.70 0.87
C VAL A 492 -11.65 -7.79 -0.32
N GLN A 493 -12.74 -7.04 -0.28
CA GLN A 493 -13.66 -6.93 -1.41
C GLN A 493 -13.65 -5.50 -1.95
N LYS A 494 -13.72 -5.38 -3.28
CA LYS A 494 -13.75 -4.10 -4.00
C LYS A 494 -15.12 -3.97 -4.66
N TYR A 495 -15.84 -2.89 -4.40
CA TYR A 495 -17.15 -2.63 -5.00
C TYR A 495 -17.08 -1.46 -5.97
N ASP A 496 -17.67 -1.66 -7.14
CA ASP A 496 -17.83 -0.65 -8.19
C ASP A 496 -19.25 -0.06 -8.14
N PRO A 497 -19.39 1.22 -7.78
CA PRO A 497 -20.69 1.87 -7.67
C PRO A 497 -21.37 2.13 -9.03
N ILE A 498 -20.62 2.09 -10.14
CA ILE A 498 -21.17 2.33 -11.49
C ILE A 498 -21.83 1.07 -12.02
N SER A 499 -21.15 -0.08 -11.87
CA SER A 499 -21.67 -1.37 -12.31
C SER A 499 -22.52 -2.08 -11.25
N ASP A 500 -22.62 -1.54 -10.03
CA ASP A 500 -23.32 -2.14 -8.88
C ASP A 500 -22.86 -3.59 -8.64
N ASN A 501 -21.54 -3.82 -8.62
CA ASN A 501 -20.97 -5.15 -8.53
C ASN A 501 -19.68 -5.22 -7.70
N TRP A 502 -19.44 -6.38 -7.10
CA TRP A 502 -18.21 -6.69 -6.36
C TRP A 502 -17.17 -7.35 -7.26
N LEU A 503 -15.97 -6.78 -7.26
CA LEU A 503 -14.78 -7.25 -7.96
C LEU A 503 -13.87 -8.04 -7.01
N ASP A 504 -13.44 -9.23 -7.43
CA ASP A 504 -12.50 -10.05 -6.66
C ASP A 504 -11.07 -9.49 -6.75
N THR A 505 -10.56 -8.98 -5.62
CA THR A 505 -9.21 -8.40 -5.53
C THR A 505 -8.08 -9.44 -5.61
N ALA A 506 -8.39 -10.73 -5.34
CA ALA A 506 -7.41 -11.82 -5.33
C ALA A 506 -7.08 -12.39 -6.72
N ALA A 507 -7.81 -12.01 -7.77
CA ALA A 507 -7.70 -12.65 -9.08
C ALA A 507 -6.57 -12.09 -9.98
N ARG A 508 -5.55 -11.39 -9.46
CA ARG A 508 -4.38 -11.00 -10.27
C ARG A 508 -3.04 -11.48 -9.73
N SER A 509 -2.90 -11.70 -8.42
CA SER A 509 -1.71 -12.32 -7.82
C SER A 509 -1.68 -13.84 -8.00
N ALA A 510 -2.86 -14.49 -8.06
CA ALA A 510 -2.96 -15.92 -8.31
C ALA A 510 -2.61 -16.31 -9.76
N TRP A 511 -2.86 -15.45 -10.76
CA TRP A 511 -2.62 -15.78 -12.17
C TRP A 511 -1.14 -15.77 -12.55
N ILE A 512 -0.31 -14.95 -11.91
CA ILE A 512 1.14 -14.94 -12.15
C ILE A 512 1.79 -16.18 -11.52
N ALA A 513 1.32 -16.61 -10.34
CA ALA A 513 1.74 -17.85 -9.68
C ALA A 513 1.22 -19.09 -10.41
N LEU A 514 -0.03 -19.09 -10.87
CA LEU A 514 -0.61 -20.19 -11.65
C LEU A 514 -0.01 -20.27 -13.05
N ALA A 515 0.28 -19.16 -13.74
CA ALA A 515 0.91 -19.18 -15.06
C ALA A 515 2.36 -19.66 -15.00
N SER A 516 3.10 -19.35 -13.94
CA SER A 516 4.47 -19.86 -13.73
C SER A 516 4.48 -21.33 -13.28
N MET A 517 3.45 -21.79 -12.57
CA MET A 517 3.26 -23.20 -12.23
C MET A 517 2.72 -24.03 -13.43
N LEU A 518 1.86 -23.46 -14.28
CA LEU A 518 1.37 -24.06 -15.53
C LEU A 518 2.51 -24.20 -16.55
N LEU A 519 3.41 -23.21 -16.65
CA LEU A 519 4.56 -23.28 -17.55
C LEU A 519 5.58 -24.35 -17.11
N LEU A 520 5.64 -24.66 -15.82
CA LEU A 520 6.45 -25.75 -15.27
C LEU A 520 5.78 -27.14 -15.42
N LEU A 521 4.45 -27.19 -15.34
CA LEU A 521 3.66 -28.42 -15.53
C LEU A 521 3.48 -28.80 -17.02
N LEU A 522 3.56 -27.84 -17.93
CA LEU A 522 3.51 -28.08 -19.39
C LEU A 522 4.79 -28.68 -19.97
N LEU A 523 5.85 -28.87 -19.17
CA LEU A 523 7.10 -29.53 -19.59
C LEU A 523 7.21 -31.01 -19.15
N ILE A 524 6.18 -31.58 -18.48
CA ILE A 524 6.20 -32.97 -17.98
C ILE A 524 4.90 -33.73 -18.31
N VAL A 525 4.31 -33.51 -19.48
CA VAL A 525 3.22 -34.38 -19.97
C VAL A 525 3.55 -34.88 -21.38
N PRO A 526 3.76 -36.19 -21.60
CA PRO A 526 3.78 -36.76 -22.93
C PRO A 526 2.37 -36.69 -23.53
N GLY A 527 2.30 -36.37 -24.83
CA GLY A 527 1.08 -35.95 -25.53
C GLY A 527 -0.11 -36.92 -25.48
N PRO A 528 -1.30 -36.43 -25.86
CA PRO A 528 -2.54 -37.17 -25.74
C PRO A 528 -2.54 -38.38 -26.68
N SER A 529 -2.73 -39.57 -26.11
CA SER A 529 -3.08 -40.77 -26.84
C SER A 529 -4.54 -40.72 -27.24
N LEU A 530 -4.80 -40.67 -28.55
CA LEU A 530 -6.12 -40.88 -29.15
C LEU A 530 -6.62 -42.32 -28.90
N ALA A 531 -7.70 -42.45 -28.13
CA ALA A 531 -8.69 -43.54 -28.15
C ALA A 531 -9.79 -43.12 -27.16
N GLY A 532 -11.10 -43.07 -27.41
CA GLY A 532 -11.99 -43.67 -28.39
C GLY A 532 -13.24 -44.10 -27.60
N ARG A 533 -14.36 -43.36 -27.70
CA ARG A 533 -15.71 -43.61 -27.12
C ARG A 533 -15.74 -44.52 -25.88
N ASN A 534 -15.74 -43.92 -24.68
CA ASN A 534 -15.69 -44.69 -23.44
C ASN A 534 -17.04 -45.36 -23.10
N ARG A 535 -17.03 -46.69 -23.06
CA ARG A 535 -18.01 -47.50 -22.32
C ARG A 535 -17.56 -47.65 -20.87
N VAL A 536 -18.49 -47.88 -19.93
CA VAL A 536 -18.17 -48.20 -18.52
C VAL A 536 -17.09 -49.28 -18.46
N LYS A 537 -15.94 -48.97 -17.85
CA LYS A 537 -14.80 -49.88 -17.80
C LYS A 537 -14.92 -50.83 -16.61
N VAL A 538 -14.81 -52.13 -16.82
CA VAL A 538 -14.78 -53.11 -15.73
C VAL A 538 -13.35 -53.21 -15.20
N LEU A 539 -13.14 -52.87 -13.93
CA LEU A 539 -11.82 -52.86 -13.32
C LEU A 539 -11.51 -54.19 -12.64
N THR A 540 -10.26 -54.63 -12.80
CA THR A 540 -9.70 -55.83 -12.16
C THR A 540 -8.47 -55.45 -11.34
N ASP A 541 -8.05 -56.28 -10.39
CA ASP A 541 -6.96 -55.95 -9.45
C ASP A 541 -5.62 -55.60 -10.16
N GLY A 542 -5.41 -56.11 -11.38
CA GLY A 542 -4.24 -55.80 -12.22
C GLY A 542 -4.29 -54.47 -12.97
N ALA A 543 -5.48 -53.90 -13.22
CA ALA A 543 -5.67 -52.64 -13.96
C ALA A 543 -5.80 -51.42 -13.02
N TRP A 544 -5.68 -51.62 -11.71
CA TRP A 544 -5.79 -50.58 -10.67
C TRP A 544 -4.90 -49.35 -10.89
N GLN A 545 -3.71 -49.52 -11.49
CA GLN A 545 -2.79 -48.41 -11.70
C GLN A 545 -3.34 -47.33 -12.65
N GLU A 546 -4.28 -47.68 -13.52
CA GLU A 546 -4.93 -46.73 -14.43
C GLU A 546 -5.83 -45.74 -13.69
N LEU A 547 -6.36 -46.11 -12.51
CA LEU A 547 -7.13 -45.21 -11.64
C LEU A 547 -6.27 -44.10 -11.00
N LEU A 548 -4.94 -44.20 -11.08
CA LEU A 548 -4.03 -43.16 -10.59
C LEU A 548 -3.81 -42.04 -11.61
N GLN A 549 -4.33 -42.17 -12.83
CA GLN A 549 -4.16 -41.21 -13.93
C GLN A 549 -5.53 -40.67 -14.38
N GLY A 550 -5.80 -39.40 -14.08
CA GLY A 550 -7.05 -38.72 -14.41
C GLY A 550 -8.12 -38.82 -13.32
N GLU A 551 -9.27 -38.19 -13.55
CA GLU A 551 -10.41 -38.28 -12.64
C GLU A 551 -11.29 -39.50 -12.97
N TRP A 552 -11.64 -40.28 -11.95
CA TRP A 552 -12.42 -41.50 -12.12
C TRP A 552 -13.62 -41.54 -11.17
N MET A 553 -14.76 -42.02 -11.65
CA MET A 553 -15.88 -42.44 -10.82
C MET A 553 -16.04 -43.95 -10.91
N VAL A 554 -15.97 -44.64 -9.77
CA VAL A 554 -15.95 -46.09 -9.68
C VAL A 554 -17.13 -46.57 -8.86
N GLU A 555 -18.00 -47.36 -9.46
CA GLU A 555 -19.08 -48.07 -8.76
C GLU A 555 -18.59 -49.44 -8.25
N PHE A 556 -18.76 -49.70 -6.96
CA PHE A 556 -18.62 -51.03 -6.37
C PHE A 556 -19.98 -51.68 -6.25
N TYR A 557 -20.14 -52.84 -6.91
CA TYR A 557 -21.42 -53.54 -6.98
C TYR A 557 -21.26 -55.04 -6.69
N ALA A 558 -22.39 -55.72 -6.43
CA ALA A 558 -22.45 -57.17 -6.38
C ALA A 558 -23.63 -57.68 -7.24
N PRO A 559 -23.48 -58.76 -8.02
CA PRO A 559 -24.51 -59.24 -8.94
C PRO A 559 -25.81 -59.66 -8.26
N TRP A 560 -25.73 -60.10 -7.01
CA TRP A 560 -26.89 -60.54 -6.21
C TRP A 560 -27.61 -59.39 -5.50
N CYS A 561 -27.10 -58.15 -5.54
CA CYS A 561 -27.69 -57.01 -4.85
C CYS A 561 -28.77 -56.31 -5.72
N PRO A 562 -30.05 -56.26 -5.27
CA PRO A 562 -31.12 -55.65 -6.05
C PRO A 562 -30.94 -54.14 -6.28
N ALA A 563 -30.37 -53.42 -5.30
CA ALA A 563 -30.10 -51.99 -5.42
C ALA A 563 -29.01 -51.70 -6.47
N CYS A 564 -27.99 -52.56 -6.57
CA CYS A 564 -26.99 -52.48 -7.64
C CYS A 564 -27.61 -52.72 -9.02
N GLN A 565 -28.47 -53.73 -9.15
CA GLN A 565 -29.13 -54.07 -10.42
C GLN A 565 -30.00 -52.90 -10.94
N ASN A 566 -30.67 -52.18 -10.04
CA ASN A 566 -31.46 -50.99 -10.40
C ASN A 566 -30.59 -49.80 -10.85
N LEU A 567 -29.37 -49.69 -10.31
CA LEU A 567 -28.45 -48.58 -10.63
C LEU A 567 -27.71 -48.79 -11.97
N GLN A 568 -27.47 -50.04 -12.39
CA GLN A 568 -26.73 -50.35 -13.62
C GLN A 568 -27.20 -49.59 -14.89
N PRO A 569 -28.52 -49.52 -15.23
CA PRO A 569 -28.94 -48.82 -16.44
C PRO A 569 -28.68 -47.31 -16.38
N GLU A 570 -28.79 -46.68 -15.21
CA GLU A 570 -28.46 -45.26 -15.05
C GLU A 570 -26.94 -45.03 -15.05
N TRP A 571 -26.17 -45.95 -14.47
CA TRP A 571 -24.72 -45.88 -14.47
C TRP A 571 -24.12 -45.99 -15.88
N GLU A 572 -24.68 -46.87 -16.70
CA GLU A 572 -24.30 -47.01 -18.12
C GLU A 572 -24.71 -45.78 -18.94
N SER A 573 -25.89 -45.20 -18.67
CA SER A 573 -26.30 -43.93 -19.30
C SER A 573 -25.43 -42.74 -18.89
N PHE A 574 -24.97 -42.71 -17.63
CA PHE A 574 -24.11 -41.65 -17.12
C PHE A 574 -22.73 -41.66 -17.80
N ALA A 575 -22.21 -42.84 -18.14
CA ALA A 575 -20.96 -42.97 -18.87
C ALA A 575 -21.01 -42.44 -20.31
N GLU A 576 -22.18 -42.38 -20.93
CA GLU A 576 -22.31 -41.80 -22.27
C GLU A 576 -22.16 -40.27 -22.29
N TRP A 577 -22.48 -39.59 -21.17
CA TRP A 577 -22.37 -38.13 -21.04
C TRP A 577 -21.10 -37.66 -20.30
N SER A 578 -20.30 -38.58 -19.78
CA SER A 578 -19.14 -38.23 -18.94
C SER A 578 -17.96 -37.63 -19.72
N GLU A 579 -17.98 -37.71 -21.06
CA GLU A 579 -16.99 -37.06 -21.94
C GLU A 579 -17.00 -35.52 -21.77
N ASP A 580 -18.18 -34.90 -21.62
CA ASP A 580 -18.31 -33.44 -21.44
C ASP A 580 -17.77 -32.97 -20.08
N LEU A 581 -17.65 -33.89 -19.12
CA LEU A 581 -17.18 -33.62 -17.76
C LEU A 581 -15.70 -34.01 -17.56
N GLU A 582 -15.04 -34.58 -18.58
CA GLU A 582 -13.66 -35.10 -18.51
C GLU A 582 -13.43 -36.15 -17.39
N VAL A 583 -14.48 -36.87 -16.98
CA VAL A 583 -14.42 -37.92 -15.93
C VAL A 583 -14.57 -39.31 -16.54
N ASN A 584 -13.66 -40.22 -16.18
CA ASN A 584 -13.72 -41.62 -16.61
C ASN A 584 -14.62 -42.46 -15.69
N ILE A 585 -15.44 -43.36 -16.24
CA ILE A 585 -16.38 -44.17 -15.47
C ILE A 585 -15.99 -45.66 -15.47
N ALA A 586 -16.02 -46.25 -14.27
CA ALA A 586 -15.72 -47.66 -14.08
C ALA A 586 -16.68 -48.37 -13.10
N LYS A 587 -16.67 -49.70 -13.16
CA LYS A 587 -17.37 -50.57 -12.19
C LYS A 587 -16.49 -51.73 -11.73
N VAL A 588 -16.63 -52.12 -10.47
CA VAL A 588 -15.91 -53.21 -9.81
C VAL A 588 -16.91 -54.19 -9.20
N ASP A 589 -16.83 -55.46 -9.60
CA ASP A 589 -17.56 -56.52 -8.92
C ASP A 589 -16.81 -56.93 -7.64
N VAL A 590 -17.43 -56.65 -6.49
CA VAL A 590 -16.87 -56.94 -5.17
C VAL A 590 -16.78 -58.44 -4.88
N THR A 591 -17.57 -59.27 -5.57
CA THR A 591 -17.55 -60.73 -5.40
C THR A 591 -16.37 -61.39 -6.10
N GLU A 592 -15.94 -60.84 -7.23
CA GLU A 592 -14.79 -61.35 -7.99
C GLU A 592 -13.47 -60.71 -7.57
N GLN A 593 -13.49 -59.46 -7.07
CA GLN A 593 -12.29 -58.66 -6.78
C GLN A 593 -12.21 -58.24 -5.29
N PRO A 594 -12.01 -59.16 -4.33
CA PRO A 594 -11.97 -58.84 -2.90
C PRO A 594 -10.75 -57.99 -2.48
N GLY A 595 -9.67 -58.03 -3.26
CA GLY A 595 -8.47 -57.22 -3.02
C GLY A 595 -8.74 -55.72 -3.20
N LEU A 596 -9.47 -55.35 -4.25
CA LEU A 596 -9.87 -53.96 -4.53
C LEU A 596 -10.88 -53.45 -3.50
N SER A 597 -11.91 -54.23 -3.20
CA SER A 597 -12.92 -53.84 -2.20
C SER A 597 -12.32 -53.67 -0.80
N GLY A 598 -11.34 -54.50 -0.44
CA GLY A 598 -10.56 -54.35 0.79
C GLY A 598 -9.73 -53.06 0.83
N ARG A 599 -9.11 -52.65 -0.30
CA ARG A 599 -8.34 -51.38 -0.38
C ARG A 599 -9.22 -50.14 -0.20
N PHE A 600 -10.47 -50.21 -0.63
CA PHE A 600 -11.43 -49.11 -0.51
C PHE A 600 -12.30 -49.16 0.74
N VAL A 601 -12.18 -50.22 1.55
CA VAL A 601 -12.98 -50.41 2.77
C VAL A 601 -14.48 -50.32 2.45
N ILE A 602 -14.92 -51.03 1.41
CA ILE A 602 -16.34 -51.04 1.01
C ILE A 602 -17.16 -51.77 2.08
N THR A 603 -18.06 -51.04 2.74
CA THR A 603 -18.91 -51.58 3.82
C THR A 603 -20.39 -51.73 3.44
N ALA A 604 -20.82 -51.17 2.30
CA ALA A 604 -22.19 -51.26 1.78
C ALA A 604 -22.20 -51.28 0.23
N LEU A 605 -23.30 -51.74 -0.39
CA LEU A 605 -23.45 -51.80 -1.85
C LEU A 605 -24.84 -51.31 -2.30
N PRO A 606 -24.96 -50.58 -3.43
CA PRO A 606 -23.87 -50.04 -4.25
C PRO A 606 -23.15 -48.89 -3.53
N THR A 607 -21.83 -48.81 -3.69
CA THR A 607 -21.04 -47.65 -3.23
C THR A 607 -20.32 -47.03 -4.42
N ILE A 608 -20.47 -45.72 -4.61
CA ILE A 608 -19.78 -44.97 -5.66
C ILE A 608 -18.65 -44.18 -5.04
N TYR A 609 -17.44 -44.33 -5.58
CA TYR A 609 -16.26 -43.56 -5.20
C TYR A 609 -15.85 -42.62 -6.32
N GLN A 610 -15.71 -41.32 -6.00
CA GLN A 610 -15.03 -40.37 -6.87
C GLN A 610 -13.55 -40.32 -6.49
N MET A 611 -12.71 -40.76 -7.42
CA MET A 611 -11.26 -40.60 -7.40
C MET A 611 -10.92 -39.27 -8.07
N SER A 612 -10.94 -38.18 -7.30
CA SER A 612 -10.32 -36.92 -7.71
C SER A 612 -8.82 -36.95 -7.36
N SER A 613 -8.07 -35.95 -7.84
CA SER A 613 -6.63 -35.75 -7.65
C SER A 613 -6.17 -35.55 -6.18
N MET A 614 -6.86 -36.13 -5.19
CA MET A 614 -6.40 -36.37 -3.82
C MET A 614 -5.48 -37.60 -3.71
N SER A 615 -4.85 -37.96 -4.83
CA SER A 615 -3.85 -39.02 -4.98
C SER A 615 -2.58 -38.73 -4.17
N ALA A 616 -2.18 -37.47 -3.94
CA ALA A 616 -0.90 -37.19 -3.30
C ALA A 616 -0.80 -37.72 -1.86
N LEU A 617 -1.82 -37.50 -1.02
CA LEU A 617 -1.81 -37.99 0.37
C LEU A 617 -1.97 -39.51 0.44
N PHE A 618 -2.79 -40.08 -0.45
CA PHE A 618 -2.97 -41.53 -0.51
C PHE A 618 -1.73 -42.25 -1.05
N GLN A 619 -1.12 -41.73 -2.12
CA GLN A 619 0.17 -42.20 -2.65
C GLN A 619 1.29 -42.01 -1.64
N LEU A 620 1.36 -40.87 -0.94
CA LEU A 620 2.33 -40.65 0.14
C LEU A 620 2.12 -41.68 1.26
N SER A 621 0.88 -41.94 1.66
CA SER A 621 0.58 -42.94 2.70
C SER A 621 0.98 -44.36 2.28
N MET A 622 0.76 -44.72 1.01
CA MET A 622 1.13 -46.01 0.47
C MET A 622 2.64 -46.14 0.29
N TRP A 623 3.31 -45.08 -0.19
CA TRP A 623 4.76 -45.04 -0.31
C TRP A 623 5.45 -45.12 1.05
N ILE A 624 4.97 -44.39 2.05
CA ILE A 624 5.48 -44.49 3.44
C ILE A 624 5.31 -45.91 3.96
N ARG A 625 4.15 -46.54 3.73
CA ARG A 625 3.93 -47.94 4.11
C ARG A 625 4.90 -48.88 3.38
N GLN A 626 5.17 -48.65 2.10
CA GLN A 626 6.11 -49.45 1.31
C GLN A 626 7.55 -49.29 1.80
N CYS A 627 7.98 -48.07 2.13
CA CYS A 627 9.27 -47.79 2.75
C CYS A 627 9.37 -48.42 4.15
N HIS A 628 8.32 -48.33 4.97
CA HIS A 628 8.27 -48.98 6.28
C HIS A 628 8.48 -50.49 6.15
N THR A 629 7.76 -51.13 5.23
CA THR A 629 7.84 -52.57 4.96
C THR A 629 9.23 -52.95 4.42
N TYR A 630 9.82 -52.14 3.55
CA TYR A 630 11.19 -52.35 3.07
C TYR A 630 12.23 -52.25 4.20
N PHE A 631 12.11 -51.26 5.08
CA PHE A 631 13.03 -51.09 6.22
C PHE A 631 12.93 -52.26 7.21
N THR A 632 11.73 -52.77 7.46
CA THR A 632 11.52 -53.85 8.43
C THR A 632 11.84 -55.23 7.86
N GLU A 633 11.42 -55.53 6.63
CA GLU A 633 11.57 -56.88 6.04
C GLU A 633 12.92 -57.07 5.32
N ASN A 634 13.38 -56.11 4.53
CA ASN A 634 14.60 -56.27 3.72
C ASN A 634 15.87 -55.82 4.46
N LEU A 635 15.77 -54.78 5.30
CA LEU A 635 16.90 -54.24 6.05
C LEU A 635 16.94 -54.71 7.52
N GLY A 636 15.90 -55.45 7.98
CA GLY A 636 15.84 -56.02 9.32
C GLY A 636 15.74 -54.99 10.46
N ILE A 637 15.32 -53.75 10.16
CA ILE A 637 15.23 -52.67 11.15
C ILE A 637 13.97 -52.89 12.00
N PRO A 638 14.05 -52.86 13.35
CA PRO A 638 12.87 -52.98 14.19
C PRO A 638 11.91 -51.81 13.97
N ASN A 639 10.60 -52.06 14.11
CA ASN A 639 9.53 -51.10 13.74
C ASN A 639 9.76 -49.68 14.29
N TRP A 640 10.19 -49.55 15.55
CA TRP A 640 10.46 -48.23 16.17
C TRP A 640 11.57 -47.44 15.46
N GLY A 641 12.56 -48.13 14.88
CA GLY A 641 13.67 -47.51 14.15
C GLY A 641 13.22 -46.88 12.83
N SER A 642 12.29 -47.52 12.13
CA SER A 642 11.71 -46.93 10.90
C SER A 642 10.92 -45.65 11.19
N TYR A 643 10.16 -45.61 12.30
CA TYR A 643 9.41 -44.42 12.71
C TYR A 643 10.34 -43.27 13.13
N ALA A 644 11.46 -43.58 13.78
CA ALA A 644 12.49 -42.58 14.09
C ALA A 644 13.08 -41.95 12.83
N ILE A 645 13.38 -42.75 11.79
CA ILE A 645 13.88 -42.24 10.50
C ILE A 645 12.85 -41.33 9.82
N PHE A 646 11.57 -41.73 9.78
CA PHE A 646 10.52 -40.87 9.22
C PHE A 646 10.37 -39.55 10.00
N ALA A 647 10.46 -39.59 11.33
CA ALA A 647 10.40 -38.39 12.15
C ALA A 647 11.55 -37.43 11.84
N PHE A 648 12.78 -37.93 11.70
CA PHE A 648 13.94 -37.11 11.33
C PHE A 648 13.80 -36.48 9.94
N VAL A 649 13.34 -37.23 8.94
CA VAL A 649 13.12 -36.71 7.58
C VAL A 649 12.04 -35.63 7.56
N THR A 650 10.97 -35.81 8.32
CA THR A 650 9.87 -34.82 8.43
C THR A 650 10.36 -33.54 9.11
N LEU A 651 11.20 -33.66 10.13
CA LEU A 651 11.73 -32.51 10.87
C LEU A 651 12.73 -31.70 10.02
N PHE A 652 13.59 -32.37 9.23
CA PHE A 652 14.52 -31.71 8.31
C PHE A 652 13.82 -31.06 7.10
N SER A 653 12.83 -31.74 6.51
CA SER A 653 12.06 -31.17 5.40
C SER A 653 11.22 -29.97 5.83
N GLY A 654 10.63 -30.01 7.04
CA GLY A 654 9.94 -28.87 7.65
C GLY A 654 10.87 -27.68 7.92
N LEU A 655 12.08 -27.94 8.43
CA LEU A 655 13.10 -26.90 8.65
C LEU A 655 13.55 -26.24 7.33
N LEU A 656 13.77 -27.05 6.28
CA LEU A 656 14.16 -26.56 4.96
C LEU A 656 13.07 -25.69 4.32
N LEU A 657 11.81 -26.13 4.37
CA LEU A 657 10.67 -25.36 3.89
C LEU A 657 10.48 -24.05 4.68
N GLY A 658 10.68 -24.09 6.00
CA GLY A 658 10.66 -22.90 6.85
C GLY A 658 11.74 -21.89 6.45
N LEU A 659 12.98 -22.34 6.20
CA LEU A 659 14.07 -21.46 5.74
C LEU A 659 13.82 -20.87 4.35
N ILE A 660 13.23 -21.66 3.43
CA ILE A 660 12.84 -21.16 2.10
C ILE A 660 11.74 -20.10 2.22
N MET A 661 10.76 -20.30 3.10
CA MET A 661 9.71 -19.30 3.35
C MET A 661 10.25 -18.01 3.97
N VAL A 662 11.21 -18.10 4.90
CA VAL A 662 11.90 -16.93 5.45
C VAL A 662 12.69 -16.20 4.36
N PHE A 663 13.40 -16.93 3.49
CA PHE A 663 14.14 -16.35 2.38
C PHE A 663 13.21 -15.65 1.36
N LEU A 664 12.07 -16.26 1.05
CA LEU A 664 11.05 -15.66 0.19
C LEU A 664 10.41 -14.43 0.86
N ALA A 665 10.16 -14.46 2.16
CA ALA A 665 9.67 -13.31 2.93
C ALA A 665 10.68 -12.15 2.91
N ASP A 666 11.98 -12.43 3.05
CA ASP A 666 13.06 -11.44 2.93
C ASP A 666 13.21 -10.88 1.49
N CYS A 667 12.91 -11.68 0.47
CA CYS A 667 12.91 -11.23 -0.94
C CYS A 667 11.69 -10.36 -1.26
N VAL A 668 10.53 -10.63 -0.64
CA VAL A 668 9.28 -9.89 -0.86
C VAL A 668 9.23 -8.61 0.00
N CYS A 669 9.84 -8.63 1.19
CA CYS A 669 9.97 -7.49 2.09
C CYS A 669 11.44 -7.29 2.47
N PRO A 670 12.23 -6.50 1.72
CA PRO A 670 13.62 -6.24 2.10
C PRO A 670 13.63 -5.50 3.44
N SER A 671 14.11 -6.16 4.49
CA SER A 671 14.33 -5.49 5.77
C SER A 671 15.35 -4.36 5.56
N LYS A 672 14.87 -3.12 5.68
CA LYS A 672 15.78 -1.98 5.82
C LYS A 672 16.60 -2.26 7.07
N LYS A 673 17.89 -2.58 6.89
CA LYS A 673 18.87 -2.65 7.98
C LYS A 673 18.68 -1.41 8.86
N GLN A 674 18.20 -1.62 10.08
CA GLN A 674 18.32 -0.64 11.15
C GLN A 674 19.80 -0.26 11.24
N ARG A 675 20.13 0.98 10.89
CA ARG A 675 21.37 1.57 11.38
C ARG A 675 21.24 1.62 12.89
N PRO A 676 22.21 1.12 13.68
CA PRO A 676 22.16 1.30 15.12
C PRO A 676 22.15 2.80 15.42
N TYR A 677 21.07 3.24 16.07
CA TYR A 677 20.82 4.62 16.44
C TYR A 677 21.81 5.02 17.53
N GLN A 678 22.78 5.90 17.22
CA GLN A 678 23.56 6.61 18.23
C GLN A 678 22.80 7.89 18.61
N HIS A 679 22.42 8.01 19.89
CA HIS A 679 21.73 9.19 20.42
C HIS A 679 22.52 10.49 20.16
N PRO A 680 21.89 11.55 19.57
CA PRO A 680 22.53 12.86 19.40
C PRO A 680 22.89 13.57 20.71
N HIS A 681 22.26 13.17 21.82
CA HIS A 681 22.52 13.74 23.15
C HIS A 681 23.85 13.24 23.77
N GLN A 682 24.30 12.04 23.40
CA GLN A 682 25.58 11.50 23.86
C GLN A 682 26.77 12.08 23.10
N ARG A 683 26.61 12.46 21.83
CA ARG A 683 27.69 13.05 21.03
C ARG A 683 28.06 14.46 21.50
N LYS A 684 27.07 15.28 21.88
CA LYS A 684 27.35 16.59 22.51
C LYS A 684 27.97 16.47 23.90
N LEU A 685 27.66 15.42 24.67
CA LEU A 685 28.28 15.14 25.98
C LEU A 685 29.70 14.57 25.84
N LEU A 686 29.97 13.74 24.83
CA LEU A 686 31.31 13.21 24.55
C LEU A 686 32.24 14.28 23.97
N GLU A 687 31.74 15.13 23.06
CA GLU A 687 32.51 16.21 22.45
C GLU A 687 32.79 17.34 23.46
N SER A 688 31.86 17.61 24.41
CA SER A 688 32.12 18.54 25.52
C SER A 688 33.02 17.96 26.60
N ALA A 689 32.94 16.65 26.90
CA ALA A 689 33.87 15.97 27.81
C ALA A 689 35.31 15.91 27.25
N GLN A 690 35.47 15.63 25.95
CA GLN A 690 36.79 15.62 25.30
C GLN A 690 37.40 17.03 25.16
N HIS A 691 36.58 18.08 25.04
CA HIS A 691 37.05 19.45 25.07
C HIS A 691 37.42 19.96 26.47
N LEU A 692 36.86 19.37 27.53
CA LEU A 692 37.20 19.65 28.92
C LEU A 692 38.47 18.91 29.35
N GLU A 693 38.70 17.67 28.92
CA GLU A 693 39.95 16.94 29.17
C GLU A 693 41.16 17.59 28.47
N LYS A 694 41.00 18.10 27.24
CA LYS A 694 42.07 18.82 26.52
C LYS A 694 42.38 20.23 27.04
N LYS A 695 41.55 20.78 27.94
CA LYS A 695 41.78 22.07 28.59
C LYS A 695 42.26 21.96 30.04
N GLY A 696 42.33 20.74 30.60
CA GLY A 696 42.78 20.47 31.98
C GLY A 696 44.27 20.14 32.14
N GLU A 697 44.99 19.83 31.05
CA GLU A 697 46.44 19.64 31.07
C GLU A 697 47.17 20.98 30.91
N GLY A 698 47.20 21.75 31.98
CA GLY A 698 47.96 22.99 32.02
C GLY A 698 47.47 23.89 33.13
N LEU A 699 47.83 23.58 34.37
CA LEU A 699 48.24 24.53 35.42
C LEU A 699 48.55 23.76 36.70
N ASP A 700 49.83 23.80 37.05
CA ASP A 700 50.41 23.29 38.29
C ASP A 700 49.85 23.96 39.54
N GLY A 701 49.82 23.20 40.64
CA GLY A 701 50.31 23.72 41.92
C GLY A 701 49.32 23.87 43.08
N VAL A 702 49.58 23.06 44.11
CA VAL A 702 49.45 23.30 45.56
C VAL A 702 48.33 22.54 46.31
N ASN A 703 48.83 21.67 47.18
CA ASN A 703 48.22 20.76 48.16
C ASN A 703 47.31 21.40 49.23
N LEU A 704 46.33 20.65 49.78
CA LEU A 704 46.47 19.86 51.03
C LEU A 704 45.13 19.21 51.49
N ASP A 705 45.26 17.91 51.80
CA ASP A 705 44.64 17.08 52.84
C ASP A 705 43.12 16.75 52.91
N GLY A 706 42.83 15.43 52.93
CA GLY A 706 41.92 14.85 53.93
C GLY A 706 40.92 13.75 53.52
N GLY A 707 41.37 12.49 53.35
CA GLY A 707 40.74 11.28 53.96
C GLY A 707 39.50 10.59 53.34
N MET A 708 39.71 9.32 52.94
CA MET A 708 38.82 8.12 52.81
C MET A 708 37.45 8.16 53.53
N ASP A 709 36.35 7.51 53.11
CA ASP A 709 36.21 6.10 52.69
C ASP A 709 34.82 5.79 52.05
N ARG A 710 34.71 4.58 51.49
CA ARG A 710 33.71 3.92 50.61
C ARG A 710 32.20 3.98 50.92
N GLY A 711 31.37 3.86 49.85
CA GLY A 711 29.98 3.34 49.92
C GLY A 711 29.19 3.46 48.61
N ASP A 712 28.89 2.31 47.97
CA ASP A 712 28.04 2.15 46.76
C ASP A 712 26.52 2.33 47.04
N PRO A 713 25.69 2.51 45.99
CA PRO A 713 24.42 3.25 46.07
C PRO A 713 23.13 2.41 46.20
N TRP A 714 22.10 3.11 46.69
CA TRP A 714 20.75 2.64 47.02
C TRP A 714 19.78 2.63 45.83
N TYR A 715 18.89 1.61 45.78
CA TYR A 715 17.61 1.61 45.07
C TYR A 715 16.49 2.20 45.96
N PRO A 716 15.45 2.86 45.41
CA PRO A 716 14.22 3.12 46.15
C PRO A 716 13.02 2.27 45.67
N VAL A 717 12.31 1.71 46.65
CA VAL A 717 11.00 1.02 46.60
C VAL A 717 10.00 1.93 47.35
N PRO A 718 8.68 1.92 47.02
CA PRO A 718 7.78 3.07 47.22
C PRO A 718 7.14 3.13 48.63
N PRO A 719 6.51 4.26 49.01
CA PRO A 719 5.94 4.41 50.35
C PRO A 719 4.47 3.96 50.44
N PRO A 720 4.00 3.53 51.62
CA PRO A 720 2.59 3.34 51.94
C PRO A 720 1.99 4.58 52.64
N ASN A 721 0.66 4.64 52.58
CA ASN A 721 -0.25 5.64 53.15
C ASN A 721 -0.67 5.23 54.61
N PRO A 722 -1.52 5.96 55.35
CA PRO A 722 -1.27 7.21 56.08
C PRO A 722 -1.63 7.11 57.60
N VAL A 723 -1.13 8.01 58.47
CA VAL A 723 -1.69 8.19 59.82
C VAL A 723 -1.84 9.67 60.19
N ARG A 724 -3.09 9.98 60.58
CA ARG A 724 -3.67 11.14 61.26
C ARG A 724 -2.72 11.99 62.12
N GLN A 725 -2.88 13.32 62.02
CA GLN A 725 -2.91 14.18 63.21
C GLN A 725 -3.86 15.37 63.02
N ARG A 726 -4.61 15.65 64.10
CA ARG A 726 -5.67 16.64 64.27
C ARG A 726 -5.11 18.06 64.35
N VAL A 727 -5.84 19.04 63.80
CA VAL A 727 -5.84 20.43 64.30
C VAL A 727 -7.28 20.91 64.42
N ALA A 728 -7.56 21.52 65.57
CA ALA A 728 -8.86 21.98 66.02
C ALA A 728 -9.31 23.31 65.37
N LYS A 729 -10.62 23.52 65.30
CA LYS A 729 -11.28 24.84 65.19
C LYS A 729 -12.39 24.92 66.24
N PRO A 730 -12.68 26.12 66.78
CA PRO A 730 -13.59 26.29 67.91
C PRO A 730 -15.06 26.34 67.48
N ALA A 731 -15.91 26.00 68.43
CA ALA A 731 -17.37 25.99 68.33
C ALA A 731 -17.96 27.38 68.59
N SER A 732 -19.08 27.66 67.92
CA SER A 732 -20.06 28.68 68.29
C SER A 732 -21.36 27.94 68.66
N GLU A 733 -21.77 28.08 69.91
CA GLU A 733 -23.09 27.68 70.42
C GLU A 733 -24.13 28.75 70.10
N ALA A 734 -25.33 28.33 69.68
CA ALA A 734 -26.57 29.07 69.87
C ALA A 734 -27.76 28.08 69.84
N GLU A 735 -28.21 27.75 71.05
CA GLU A 735 -29.60 27.72 71.52
C GLU A 735 -30.75 27.09 70.70
N GLN A 736 -31.37 26.12 71.40
CA GLN A 736 -32.81 25.99 71.72
C GLN A 736 -33.74 25.12 70.85
N SER A 737 -34.47 24.31 71.63
CA SER A 737 -35.63 23.42 71.41
C SER A 737 -35.43 22.11 70.67
#